data_AF-A0A8I2YU37-F1
#
_entry.id   AF-A0A8I2YU37-F1
#
_cell.length_a   1.000
_cell.length_b   1.000
_cell.length_c   1.000
_cell.angle_alpha   90.00
_cell.angle_beta   90.00
_cell.angle_gamma   90.00
#
_symmetry.space_group_name_H-M   'P 1'
#
loop_
_entity.id
_entity.type
_entity.pdbx_description
1 polymer ?
#
loop_
_entity_poly.entity_id
_entity_poly.type
_entity_poly.pdbx_seq_one_letter_code
_entity_poly.pdbx_strand_id
1 'polypeptide(L)'
;MADADTCRLCTQIIDTHFGPLTAKVASTLLTRGRLSLLQLVRFTGMKSRTVRASIIVLIQHNILWHAHTDDEGEMLEFNTLECLLRLRFGRYVWLAESLFGRTSADIVQVMLDHGKLRPPDIISRLSRYDPKSASMYVQSLYKLVSESYLKPSTILSHNSPRDKRIKYEAEEKAKMTGFPTAKELREAKVTAETRLRREEKEAEKVGLKRRMKEQPSGRSSKKNKVGEDVVDDRVYFRVNFDKFNIHVRNKLIETAVEERFNRSAALVMNATLKATESKQKSVSEIRSDPTSTAAIGMHIPDDENLSEGLATTSKKPSNSSLIKDYLGLLACADNPTPAGKAASYVSLGDNKISVEFDTISKRMRRRVLEAVTRERHGDDGVRIVRLLLDVGKMDEKHIAKVAMMANKDVRPLLSALSSDFLISTQEVPRSADRNPTRTFFLWHVDLAKAYSALLSSFYKTLFNIGNVAEDVNLLTRMEREVLAEWERKREMLSVLEMRVEEAVFILRDLDPGGSVDDTFKTRTVEVRPGACTIMTDHYAIHVDVEGTPLPPHPGPGWTRFVCISDTHSRTYRVPSGDVLLHGGDLSSMGESLQLVTTIEWLKSFDHPVKIVVAGNHDMCLDRKWGEYGWGFDPNVIEQTRAYMRSQLRFGLHYLEHEPLHFTAPTGRVWKVYGSPGAPLYAQGAFQYESVAEAQALYSRIPNDTEILITHTPPYGTLDTTKRGKNAGCQVLLSKLNDLKQCRLHVFGHIHEAAGSCVDKVGGMELSRVSVNAAVLRTGSAIVVDLRN
;
A
#
# COMPACT_ATOMS: atom_id res chain seq x y z
N MET A 1 -2.19 -12.41 4.30
CA MET A 1 -3.19 -11.44 3.82
C MET A 1 -2.43 -10.17 3.52
N ALA A 2 -2.70 -9.51 2.40
CA ALA A 2 -2.04 -8.26 2.07
C ALA A 2 -2.55 -7.13 3.00
N ASP A 3 -1.75 -6.08 3.19
CA ASP A 3 -2.22 -4.89 3.90
C ASP A 3 -3.33 -4.17 3.10
N ALA A 4 -4.06 -3.27 3.77
CA ALA A 4 -5.24 -2.62 3.20
C ALA A 4 -4.91 -1.77 1.95
N ASP A 5 -3.75 -1.10 1.94
CA ASP A 5 -3.35 -0.24 0.81
C ASP A 5 -2.96 -1.11 -0.41
N THR A 6 -2.22 -2.20 -0.19
CA THR A 6 -1.92 -3.20 -1.23
C THR A 6 -3.21 -3.83 -1.78
N CYS A 7 -4.18 -4.15 -0.93
CA CYS A 7 -5.47 -4.71 -1.36
C CYS A 7 -6.23 -3.74 -2.27
N ARG A 8 -6.27 -2.46 -1.92
CA ARG A 8 -6.95 -1.41 -2.70
C ARG A 8 -6.28 -1.23 -4.06
N LEU A 9 -4.96 -1.09 -4.10
CA LEU A 9 -4.20 -0.94 -5.34
C LEU A 9 -4.37 -2.16 -6.26
N CYS A 10 -4.23 -3.38 -5.72
CA CYS A 10 -4.42 -4.59 -6.52
C CYS A 10 -5.86 -4.70 -7.06
N THR A 11 -6.87 -4.34 -6.26
CA THR A 11 -8.27 -4.37 -6.70
C THR A 11 -8.49 -3.38 -7.85
N GLN A 12 -7.95 -2.17 -7.76
CA GLN A 12 -8.02 -1.17 -8.83
C GLN A 12 -7.34 -1.66 -10.10
N ILE A 13 -6.10 -2.16 -10.03
CA ILE A 13 -5.39 -2.70 -11.20
C ILE A 13 -6.23 -3.78 -11.92
N ILE A 14 -6.86 -4.67 -11.15
CA ILE A 14 -7.73 -5.71 -11.72
C ILE A 14 -9.01 -5.12 -12.31
N ASP A 15 -9.59 -4.08 -11.70
CA ASP A 15 -10.78 -3.40 -12.22
C ASP A 15 -10.49 -2.73 -13.56
N THR A 16 -9.42 -1.93 -13.64
CA THR A 16 -9.03 -1.23 -14.87
C THR A 16 -8.71 -2.19 -16.02
N HIS A 17 -8.10 -3.35 -15.74
CA HIS A 17 -7.67 -4.30 -16.79
C HIS A 17 -8.72 -5.37 -17.14
N PHE A 18 -9.50 -5.83 -16.17
CA PHE A 18 -10.38 -7.00 -16.31
C PHE A 18 -11.85 -6.74 -15.92
N GLY A 19 -12.15 -5.54 -15.45
CA GLY A 19 -13.47 -5.07 -15.10
C GLY A 19 -13.94 -5.46 -13.68
N PRO A 20 -15.11 -4.90 -13.27
CA PRO A 20 -15.53 -4.86 -11.87
C PRO A 20 -15.94 -6.21 -11.31
N LEU A 21 -16.42 -7.12 -12.16
CA LEU A 21 -16.78 -8.47 -11.75
C LEU A 21 -15.55 -9.28 -11.34
N THR A 22 -14.45 -9.13 -12.07
CA THR A 22 -13.18 -9.78 -11.77
C THR A 22 -12.50 -9.12 -10.56
N ALA A 23 -12.59 -7.79 -10.46
CA ALA A 23 -12.10 -7.03 -9.31
C ALA A 23 -12.78 -7.45 -8.00
N LYS A 24 -14.10 -7.71 -8.03
CA LYS A 24 -14.83 -8.19 -6.85
C LYS A 24 -14.34 -9.57 -6.36
N VAL A 25 -14.03 -10.48 -7.28
CA VAL A 25 -13.43 -11.79 -6.94
C VAL A 25 -12.03 -11.60 -6.35
N ALA A 26 -11.20 -10.76 -6.98
CA ALA A 26 -9.86 -10.43 -6.50
C ALA A 26 -9.87 -9.80 -5.10
N SER A 27 -10.72 -8.80 -4.87
CA SER A 27 -10.91 -8.13 -3.58
C SER A 27 -11.32 -9.10 -2.47
N THR A 28 -12.21 -10.05 -2.79
CA THR A 28 -12.63 -11.09 -1.83
C THR A 28 -11.46 -12.01 -1.43
N LEU A 29 -10.62 -12.41 -2.38
CA LEU A 29 -9.42 -13.21 -2.11
C LEU A 29 -8.35 -12.42 -1.36
N LEU A 30 -8.16 -11.14 -1.69
CA LEU A 30 -7.19 -10.27 -1.02
C LEU A 30 -7.54 -10.03 0.45
N THR A 31 -8.82 -9.79 0.75
CA THR A 31 -9.32 -9.50 2.10
C THR A 31 -9.45 -10.75 2.97
N ARG A 32 -9.88 -11.88 2.40
CA ARG A 32 -10.17 -13.10 3.17
C ARG A 32 -9.09 -14.18 3.07
N GLY A 33 -8.11 -14.01 2.18
CA GLY A 33 -7.06 -14.99 1.94
C GLY A 33 -7.52 -16.15 1.05
N ARG A 34 -7.08 -17.37 1.41
CA ARG A 34 -7.31 -18.57 0.60
C ARG A 34 -8.78 -18.98 0.66
N LEU A 35 -9.40 -19.21 -0.50
CA LEU A 35 -10.81 -19.58 -0.58
C LEU A 35 -11.06 -20.65 -1.64
N SER A 36 -12.00 -21.56 -1.37
CA SER A 36 -12.51 -22.50 -2.38
C SER A 36 -13.48 -21.81 -3.33
N LEU A 37 -13.75 -22.44 -4.48
CA LEU A 37 -14.74 -21.93 -5.43
C LEU A 37 -16.12 -21.72 -4.80
N LEU A 38 -16.55 -22.64 -3.92
CA LEU A 38 -17.85 -22.54 -3.25
C LEU A 38 -17.91 -21.35 -2.29
N GLN A 39 -16.83 -21.13 -1.53
CA GLN A 39 -16.71 -19.97 -0.65
C GLN A 39 -16.67 -18.67 -1.44
N LEU A 40 -15.97 -18.62 -2.58
CA LEU A 40 -15.94 -17.44 -3.44
C LEU A 40 -17.32 -17.09 -3.98
N VAL A 41 -18.10 -18.08 -4.44
CA VAL A 41 -19.49 -17.86 -4.88
C VAL A 41 -20.34 -17.29 -3.74
N ARG A 42 -20.22 -17.87 -2.54
CA ARG A 42 -20.96 -17.42 -1.36
C ARG A 42 -20.60 -15.98 -0.94
N PHE A 43 -19.31 -15.66 -0.90
CA PHE A 43 -18.82 -14.38 -0.38
C PHE A 43 -18.92 -13.23 -1.39
N THR A 44 -18.81 -13.53 -2.68
CA THR A 44 -19.02 -12.52 -3.73
C THR A 44 -20.51 -12.25 -4.00
N GLY A 45 -21.39 -13.20 -3.66
CA GLY A 45 -22.82 -13.16 -4.00
C GLY A 45 -23.08 -13.25 -5.52
N MET A 46 -22.10 -13.71 -6.29
CA MET A 46 -22.16 -13.78 -7.76
C MET A 46 -22.54 -15.18 -8.23
N LYS A 47 -23.10 -15.27 -9.45
CA LYS A 47 -23.41 -16.58 -10.07
C LYS A 47 -22.12 -17.39 -10.27
N SER A 48 -22.19 -18.70 -9.99
CA SER A 48 -21.04 -19.61 -10.13
C SER A 48 -20.36 -19.54 -11.50
N ARG A 49 -21.12 -19.39 -12.58
CA ARG A 49 -20.59 -19.22 -13.94
C ARG A 49 -19.69 -17.98 -14.07
N THR A 50 -20.10 -16.86 -13.47
CA THR A 50 -19.35 -15.60 -13.51
C THR A 50 -18.08 -15.70 -12.68
N VAL A 51 -18.17 -16.27 -11.47
CA VAL A 51 -17.00 -16.49 -10.61
C VAL A 51 -15.98 -17.39 -11.30
N ARG A 52 -16.42 -18.49 -11.93
CA ARG A 52 -15.54 -19.36 -12.74
C ARG A 52 -14.88 -18.61 -13.89
N ALA A 53 -15.62 -17.79 -14.63
CA ALA A 53 -15.06 -17.00 -15.72
C ALA A 53 -13.97 -16.02 -15.22
N SER A 54 -14.23 -15.29 -14.14
CA SER A 54 -13.24 -14.40 -13.51
C SER A 54 -12.00 -15.15 -13.02
N ILE A 55 -12.18 -16.32 -12.40
CA ILE A 55 -11.06 -17.17 -11.97
C ILE A 55 -10.20 -17.61 -13.16
N ILE A 56 -10.82 -18.04 -14.27
CA ILE A 56 -10.10 -18.44 -15.49
C ILE A 56 -9.25 -17.28 -16.03
N VAL A 57 -9.80 -16.07 -16.07
CA VAL A 57 -9.05 -14.86 -16.50
C VAL A 57 -7.85 -14.63 -15.58
N LEU A 58 -8.03 -14.68 -14.26
CA LEU A 58 -6.93 -14.43 -13.33
C LEU A 58 -5.85 -15.54 -13.38
N ILE A 59 -6.24 -16.81 -13.57
CA ILE A 59 -5.31 -17.95 -13.77
C ILE A 59 -4.53 -17.79 -15.07
N GLN A 60 -5.19 -17.38 -16.15
CA GLN A 60 -4.58 -17.11 -17.45
C GLN A 60 -3.42 -16.11 -17.33
N HIS A 61 -3.56 -15.13 -16.43
CA HIS A 61 -2.55 -14.11 -16.15
C HIS A 61 -1.62 -14.40 -14.96
N ASN A 62 -1.60 -15.62 -14.40
CA ASN A 62 -0.83 -16.00 -13.19
C ASN A 62 -1.14 -15.21 -11.91
N ILE A 63 -2.26 -14.48 -11.87
CA ILE A 63 -2.65 -13.71 -10.68
C ILE A 63 -3.23 -14.62 -9.58
N LEU A 64 -3.63 -15.85 -9.92
CA LEU A 64 -4.05 -16.85 -8.93
C LEU A 64 -3.08 -18.03 -8.86
N TRP A 65 -2.83 -18.45 -7.63
CA TRP A 65 -2.23 -19.73 -7.31
C TRP A 65 -3.28 -20.75 -6.86
N HIS A 66 -2.96 -22.01 -7.10
CA HIS A 66 -3.68 -23.16 -6.58
C HIS A 66 -2.92 -23.65 -5.34
N ALA A 67 -3.64 -23.78 -4.24
CA ALA A 67 -3.19 -24.40 -3.02
C ALA A 67 -4.05 -25.63 -2.77
N HIS A 68 -3.41 -26.75 -2.40
CA HIS A 68 -4.13 -27.96 -2.00
C HIS A 68 -3.98 -28.11 -0.50
N THR A 69 -5.10 -28.29 0.19
CA THR A 69 -5.14 -28.60 1.62
C THR A 69 -5.73 -29.99 1.81
N ASP A 70 -5.23 -30.74 2.78
CA ASP A 70 -5.67 -32.13 3.01
C ASP A 70 -7.13 -32.17 3.49
N ASP A 71 -7.59 -31.14 4.22
CA ASP A 71 -8.92 -31.07 4.82
C ASP A 71 -9.97 -30.34 3.94
N GLU A 72 -9.59 -29.26 3.24
CA GLU A 72 -10.53 -28.39 2.51
C GLU A 72 -10.43 -28.50 0.97
N GLY A 73 -9.51 -29.33 0.46
CA GLY A 73 -9.32 -29.58 -0.96
C GLY A 73 -8.63 -28.43 -1.70
N GLU A 74 -9.09 -28.14 -2.93
CA GLU A 74 -8.52 -27.10 -3.81
C GLU A 74 -8.96 -25.70 -3.40
N MET A 75 -7.96 -24.87 -3.06
CA MET A 75 -8.11 -23.50 -2.61
C MET A 75 -7.37 -22.56 -3.56
N LEU A 76 -7.90 -21.36 -3.73
CA LEU A 76 -7.31 -20.32 -4.57
C LEU A 76 -6.67 -19.24 -3.70
N GLU A 77 -5.46 -18.83 -4.05
CA GLU A 77 -4.71 -17.76 -3.40
C GLU A 77 -4.39 -16.65 -4.40
N PHE A 78 -4.54 -15.40 -3.97
CA PHE A 78 -4.19 -14.24 -4.81
C PHE A 78 -2.69 -13.97 -4.76
N ASN A 79 -2.07 -13.88 -5.94
CA ASN A 79 -0.68 -13.50 -6.11
C ASN A 79 -0.56 -11.99 -6.31
N THR A 80 -0.28 -11.29 -5.21
CA THR A 80 -0.12 -9.82 -5.20
C THR A 80 1.05 -9.35 -6.07
N LEU A 81 2.15 -10.10 -6.11
CA LEU A 81 3.35 -9.71 -6.85
C LEU A 81 3.06 -9.65 -8.35
N GLU A 82 2.44 -10.68 -8.92
CA GLU A 82 2.08 -10.71 -10.35
C GLU A 82 1.05 -9.62 -10.72
N CYS A 83 0.21 -9.22 -9.77
CA CYS A 83 -0.71 -8.11 -9.96
C CYS A 83 0.04 -6.77 -10.01
N LEU A 84 0.92 -6.50 -9.05
CA LEU A 84 1.65 -5.23 -8.93
C LEU A 84 2.64 -5.00 -10.09
N LEU A 85 3.19 -6.08 -10.69
CA LEU A 85 4.09 -5.97 -11.85
C LEU A 85 3.40 -5.41 -13.10
N ARG A 86 2.06 -5.32 -13.13
CA ARG A 86 1.30 -4.69 -14.21
C ARG A 86 1.62 -3.22 -14.41
N LEU A 87 1.94 -2.52 -13.33
CA LEU A 87 2.36 -1.11 -13.36
C LEU A 87 3.63 -0.90 -14.19
N ARG A 88 4.41 -1.97 -14.46
CA ARG A 88 5.67 -1.94 -15.23
C ARG A 88 5.52 -2.35 -16.69
N PHE A 89 4.32 -2.72 -17.15
CA PHE A 89 4.14 -3.28 -18.49
C PHE A 89 4.69 -2.35 -19.58
N GLY A 90 4.43 -1.05 -19.50
CA GLY A 90 4.98 -0.06 -20.43
C GLY A 90 6.52 -0.06 -20.46
N ARG A 91 7.17 -0.18 -19.29
CA ARG A 91 8.63 -0.24 -19.19
C ARG A 91 9.19 -1.52 -19.78
N TYR A 92 8.50 -2.66 -19.63
CA TYR A 92 8.92 -3.94 -20.23
C TYR A 92 8.85 -3.91 -21.75
N VAL A 93 7.81 -3.30 -22.31
CA VAL A 93 7.67 -3.14 -23.76
C VAL A 93 8.75 -2.23 -24.31
N TRP A 94 9.02 -1.10 -23.65
CA TRP A 94 10.10 -0.18 -24.02
C TRP A 94 11.50 -0.84 -23.96
N LEU A 95 11.76 -1.66 -22.93
CA LEU A 95 13.01 -2.42 -22.82
C LEU A 95 13.13 -3.46 -23.95
N ALA A 96 12.04 -4.15 -24.28
CA ALA A 96 12.03 -5.12 -25.38
C ALA A 96 12.32 -4.45 -26.73
N GLU A 97 11.76 -3.25 -26.98
CA GLU A 97 12.04 -2.46 -28.16
C GLU A 97 13.51 -2.03 -28.22
N SER A 98 14.04 -1.53 -27.11
CA SER A 98 15.41 -1.00 -27.03
C SER A 98 16.48 -2.10 -27.21
N LEU A 99 16.21 -3.31 -26.73
CA LEU A 99 17.17 -4.43 -26.77
C LEU A 99 17.06 -5.27 -28.05
N PHE A 100 15.85 -5.45 -28.56
CA PHE A 100 15.56 -6.44 -29.62
C PHE A 100 14.77 -5.89 -30.80
N GLY A 101 14.48 -4.59 -30.81
CA GLY A 101 13.71 -3.93 -31.84
C GLY A 101 12.20 -4.12 -31.72
N ARG A 102 11.48 -3.44 -32.61
CA ARG A 102 10.01 -3.28 -32.55
C ARG A 102 9.23 -4.60 -32.63
N THR A 103 9.69 -5.55 -33.44
CA THR A 103 9.02 -6.87 -33.56
C THR A 103 8.98 -7.63 -32.24
N SER A 104 10.02 -7.47 -31.40
CA SER A 104 10.09 -8.09 -30.09
C SER A 104 9.21 -7.37 -29.08
N ALA A 105 9.09 -6.04 -29.18
CA ALA A 105 8.18 -5.24 -28.38
C ALA A 105 6.71 -5.65 -28.62
N ASP A 106 6.32 -5.83 -29.89
CA ASP A 106 4.97 -6.29 -30.25
C ASP A 106 4.66 -7.68 -29.64
N ILE A 107 5.63 -8.61 -29.70
CA ILE A 107 5.48 -9.95 -29.08
C ILE A 107 5.26 -9.81 -27.58
N VAL A 108 6.09 -9.02 -26.89
CA VAL A 108 5.98 -8.82 -25.45
C VAL A 108 4.64 -8.17 -25.10
N GLN A 109 4.22 -7.14 -25.83
CA GLN A 109 2.91 -6.48 -25.65
C GLN A 109 1.76 -7.48 -25.74
N VAL A 110 1.69 -8.26 -26.83
CA VAL A 110 0.63 -9.29 -27.02
C VAL A 110 0.65 -10.32 -25.88
N MET A 111 1.83 -10.68 -25.38
CA MET A 111 1.93 -11.61 -24.25
C MET A 111 1.49 -10.98 -22.93
N LEU A 112 1.78 -9.70 -22.67
CA LEU A 112 1.33 -9.00 -21.48
C LEU A 112 -0.21 -8.85 -21.46
N ASP A 113 -0.80 -8.56 -22.62
CA ASP A 113 -2.24 -8.37 -22.78
C ASP A 113 -3.05 -9.67 -22.63
N HIS A 114 -2.48 -10.82 -23.01
CA HIS A 114 -3.16 -12.12 -22.97
C HIS A 114 -2.64 -13.09 -21.91
N GLY A 115 -1.55 -12.75 -21.21
CA GLY A 115 -0.92 -13.59 -20.18
C GLY A 115 -0.08 -14.71 -20.78
N LYS A 116 -0.72 -15.83 -21.17
CA LYS A 116 -0.06 -17.04 -21.66
C LYS A 116 -0.51 -17.39 -23.06
N LEU A 117 0.43 -17.54 -23.97
CA LEU A 117 0.13 -17.93 -25.34
C LEU A 117 1.13 -18.97 -25.83
N ARG A 118 0.67 -19.79 -26.77
CA ARG A 118 1.55 -20.69 -27.53
C ARG A 118 2.17 -19.92 -28.70
N PRO A 119 3.37 -20.30 -29.16
CA PRO A 119 4.02 -19.65 -30.31
C PRO A 119 3.11 -19.45 -31.54
N PRO A 120 2.30 -20.44 -31.98
CA PRO A 120 1.42 -20.24 -33.14
C PRO A 120 0.29 -19.23 -32.88
N ASP A 121 -0.18 -19.16 -31.64
CA ASP A 121 -1.24 -18.23 -31.22
C ASP A 121 -0.73 -16.77 -31.18
N ILE A 122 0.56 -16.57 -30.90
CA ILE A 122 1.23 -15.26 -30.94
C ILE A 122 1.38 -14.81 -32.39
N ILE A 123 1.97 -15.66 -33.24
CA ILE A 123 2.26 -15.33 -34.64
C ILE A 123 0.96 -15.07 -35.40
N SER A 124 -0.07 -15.90 -35.22
CA SER A 124 -1.37 -15.70 -35.90
C SER A 124 -2.05 -14.38 -35.55
N ARG A 125 -1.87 -13.87 -34.31
CA ARG A 125 -2.41 -12.57 -33.88
C ARG A 125 -1.65 -11.40 -34.50
N LEU A 126 -0.32 -11.46 -34.47
CA LEU A 126 0.55 -10.39 -34.99
C LEU A 126 0.54 -10.31 -36.52
N SER A 127 0.54 -11.46 -37.19
CA SER A 127 0.59 -11.54 -38.66
C SER A 127 -0.77 -11.43 -39.34
N ARG A 128 -1.85 -11.10 -38.60
CA ARG A 128 -3.20 -11.00 -39.15
C ARG A 128 -3.34 -9.92 -40.23
N TYR A 129 -2.62 -8.81 -40.06
CA TYR A 129 -2.65 -7.67 -40.98
C TYR A 129 -1.40 -7.59 -41.87
N ASP A 130 -0.30 -8.25 -41.48
CA ASP A 130 0.93 -8.33 -42.28
C ASP A 130 1.55 -9.73 -42.25
N PRO A 131 1.20 -10.60 -43.23
CA PRO A 131 1.73 -11.95 -43.33
C PRO A 131 3.23 -12.01 -43.67
N LYS A 132 3.80 -10.94 -44.27
CA LYS A 132 5.22 -10.93 -44.67
C LYS A 132 6.15 -10.85 -43.46
N SER A 133 5.68 -10.21 -42.39
CA SER A 133 6.43 -10.05 -41.13
C SER A 133 6.43 -11.32 -40.25
N ALA A 134 5.68 -12.37 -40.59
CA ALA A 134 5.59 -13.61 -39.81
C ALA A 134 6.97 -14.27 -39.58
N SER A 135 7.82 -14.28 -40.61
CA SER A 135 9.21 -14.77 -40.54
C SER A 135 10.04 -14.02 -39.49
N MET A 136 9.90 -12.69 -39.47
CA MET A 136 10.62 -11.83 -38.53
C MET A 136 10.16 -12.07 -37.10
N TYR A 137 8.84 -12.24 -36.87
CA TYR A 137 8.31 -12.56 -35.54
C TYR A 137 8.77 -13.93 -35.03
N VAL A 138 8.91 -14.95 -35.90
CA VAL A 138 9.48 -16.25 -35.50
C VAL A 138 10.92 -16.09 -35.04
N GLN A 139 11.73 -15.32 -35.77
CA GLN A 139 13.13 -15.07 -35.40
C GLN A 139 13.25 -14.29 -34.08
N SER A 140 12.45 -13.23 -33.91
CA SER A 140 12.40 -12.46 -32.66
C SER A 140 11.92 -13.31 -31.48
N LEU A 141 10.91 -14.15 -31.68
CA LEU A 141 10.40 -15.06 -30.66
C LEU A 141 11.48 -16.06 -30.21
N TYR A 142 12.22 -16.63 -31.16
CA TYR A 142 13.34 -17.50 -30.85
C TYR A 142 14.40 -16.78 -30.00
N LYS A 143 14.76 -15.54 -30.38
CA LYS A 143 15.73 -14.73 -29.63
C LYS A 143 15.26 -14.50 -28.19
N LEU A 144 14.01 -14.07 -28.00
CA LEU A 144 13.43 -13.81 -26.68
C LEU A 144 13.38 -15.06 -25.78
N VAL A 145 13.09 -16.23 -26.35
CA VAL A 145 13.11 -17.51 -25.61
C VAL A 145 14.54 -17.93 -25.29
N SER A 146 15.45 -17.85 -26.26
CA SER A 146 16.86 -18.26 -26.10
C SER A 146 17.61 -17.44 -25.05
N GLU A 147 17.30 -16.15 -24.94
CA GLU A 147 17.87 -15.24 -23.94
C GLU A 147 17.05 -15.18 -22.63
N SER A 148 16.03 -16.05 -22.49
CA SER A 148 15.22 -16.23 -21.28
C SER A 148 14.34 -15.02 -20.87
N TYR A 149 13.99 -14.14 -21.82
CA TYR A 149 12.99 -13.08 -21.61
C TYR A 149 11.56 -13.61 -21.64
N LEU A 150 11.35 -14.75 -22.30
CA LEU A 150 10.13 -15.53 -22.23
C LEU A 150 10.43 -16.87 -21.56
N LYS A 151 9.61 -17.22 -20.56
CA LYS A 151 9.73 -18.49 -19.83
C LYS A 151 8.49 -19.36 -20.05
N PRO A 152 8.65 -20.69 -20.11
CA PRO A 152 7.52 -21.60 -20.21
C PRO A 152 6.68 -21.53 -18.93
N SER A 153 5.35 -21.54 -19.10
CA SER A 153 4.39 -21.64 -18.00
C SER A 153 4.04 -23.12 -17.80
N THR A 154 4.47 -23.69 -16.67
CA THR A 154 4.16 -25.08 -16.29
C THR A 154 3.09 -25.11 -15.21
N ILE A 155 2.55 -26.28 -14.89
CA ILE A 155 1.62 -26.46 -13.77
C ILE A 155 2.25 -25.99 -12.46
N LEU A 156 3.57 -26.22 -12.29
CA LEU A 156 4.30 -25.76 -11.12
C LEU A 156 4.32 -24.23 -11.00
N SER A 157 4.20 -23.48 -12.09
CA SER A 157 4.12 -22.01 -12.09
C SER A 157 2.83 -21.47 -11.46
N HIS A 158 1.86 -22.34 -11.17
CA HIS A 158 0.59 -22.01 -10.56
C HIS A 158 0.50 -22.35 -9.08
N ASN A 159 1.56 -22.88 -8.48
CA ASN A 159 1.59 -23.19 -7.06
C ASN A 159 2.41 -22.14 -6.32
N SER A 160 1.93 -21.73 -5.15
CA SER A 160 2.63 -20.77 -4.29
C SER A 160 4.05 -21.27 -3.96
N PRO A 161 5.11 -20.47 -4.20
CA PRO A 161 6.48 -20.84 -3.81
C PRO A 161 6.61 -21.13 -2.31
N ARG A 162 5.81 -20.42 -1.49
CA ARG A 162 5.76 -20.63 -0.04
C ARG A 162 5.24 -22.02 0.31
N ASP A 163 4.18 -22.48 -0.36
CA ASP A 163 3.61 -23.80 -0.11
C ASP A 163 4.56 -24.91 -0.54
N LYS A 164 5.23 -24.75 -1.69
CA LYS A 164 6.29 -25.67 -2.12
C LYS A 164 7.42 -25.75 -1.10
N ARG A 165 7.88 -24.60 -0.59
CA ARG A 165 8.92 -24.55 0.44
C ARG A 165 8.48 -25.27 1.71
N ILE A 166 7.27 -25.00 2.20
CA ILE A 166 6.73 -25.65 3.40
C ILE A 166 6.63 -27.17 3.20
N LYS A 167 6.12 -27.61 2.04
CA LYS A 167 6.01 -29.03 1.70
C LYS A 167 7.37 -29.71 1.67
N TYR A 168 8.36 -29.13 1.00
CA TYR A 168 9.70 -29.70 0.94
C TYR A 168 10.39 -29.69 2.30
N GLU A 169 10.22 -28.63 3.10
CA GLU A 169 10.70 -28.61 4.49
C GLU A 169 10.06 -29.71 5.35
N ALA A 170 8.77 -29.98 5.18
CA ALA A 170 8.07 -31.04 5.90
C ALA A 170 8.57 -32.43 5.47
N GLU A 171 8.77 -32.64 4.17
CA GLU A 171 9.35 -33.89 3.62
C GLU A 171 10.78 -34.13 4.14
N GLU A 172 11.62 -33.10 4.22
CA GLU A 172 12.98 -33.26 4.78
C GLU A 172 12.95 -33.48 6.30
N LYS A 173 12.03 -32.83 7.03
CA LYS A 173 11.84 -33.08 8.48
C LYS A 173 11.33 -34.49 8.77
N ALA A 174 10.46 -35.05 7.93
CA ALA A 174 9.94 -36.40 8.09
C ALA A 174 11.01 -37.49 7.93
N LYS A 175 12.13 -37.19 7.26
CA LYS A 175 13.29 -38.10 7.15
C LYS A 175 14.15 -38.12 8.41
N MET A 176 14.01 -37.14 9.30
CA MET A 176 14.78 -37.04 10.54
C MET A 176 14.15 -37.96 11.59
N THR A 177 14.98 -38.81 12.21
CA THR A 177 14.54 -39.70 13.29
C THR A 177 14.84 -39.05 14.64
N GLY A 178 13.82 -38.93 15.51
CA GLY A 178 13.96 -38.31 16.84
C GLY A 178 13.73 -36.79 16.85
N PHE A 179 14.12 -36.14 17.95
CA PHE A 179 13.99 -34.68 18.11
C PHE A 179 15.10 -33.95 17.34
N PRO A 180 14.77 -33.15 16.30
CA PRO A 180 15.77 -32.55 15.44
C PRO A 180 16.46 -31.36 16.12
N THR A 181 17.78 -31.27 15.94
CA THR A 181 18.59 -30.15 16.42
C THR A 181 18.39 -28.88 15.59
N ALA A 182 18.73 -27.72 16.15
CA ALA A 182 18.64 -26.43 15.45
C ALA A 182 19.52 -26.37 14.18
N LYS A 183 20.59 -27.18 14.11
CA LYS A 183 21.46 -27.28 12.94
C LYS A 183 20.80 -28.10 11.84
N GLU A 184 20.28 -29.29 12.16
CA GLU A 184 19.56 -30.14 11.21
C GLU A 184 18.34 -29.42 10.62
N LEU A 185 17.58 -28.69 11.45
CA LEU A 185 16.46 -27.86 10.98
C LEU A 185 16.88 -26.76 10.00
N ARG A 186 18.10 -26.20 10.11
CA ARG A 186 18.63 -25.24 9.14
C ARG A 186 19.06 -25.93 7.85
N GLU A 187 19.71 -27.08 7.95
CA GLU A 187 20.13 -27.87 6.78
C GLU A 187 18.93 -28.36 5.95
N ALA A 188 17.85 -28.80 6.61
CA ALA A 188 16.59 -29.13 5.93
C ALA A 188 16.02 -27.95 5.13
N LYS A 189 16.04 -26.73 5.70
CA LYS A 189 15.58 -25.52 5.01
C LYS A 189 16.40 -25.20 3.77
N VAL A 190 17.72 -25.23 3.88
CA VAL A 190 18.63 -24.98 2.75
C VAL A 190 18.43 -26.03 1.65
N THR A 191 18.21 -27.29 2.04
CA THR A 191 17.97 -28.39 1.10
C THR A 191 16.64 -28.22 0.36
N ALA A 192 15.57 -27.89 1.09
CA ALA A 192 14.26 -27.58 0.52
C ALA A 192 14.31 -26.42 -0.48
N GLU A 193 15.04 -25.35 -0.15
CA GLU A 193 15.24 -24.20 -1.04
C GLU A 193 16.07 -24.56 -2.28
N THR A 194 17.10 -25.38 -2.13
CA THR A 194 17.93 -25.84 -3.25
C THR A 194 17.12 -26.71 -4.22
N ARG A 195 16.25 -27.57 -3.69
CA ARG A 195 15.33 -28.39 -4.49
C ARG A 195 14.36 -27.51 -5.28
N LEU A 196 13.75 -26.51 -4.64
CA LEU A 196 12.85 -25.54 -5.30
C LEU A 196 13.55 -24.87 -6.49
N ARG A 197 14.76 -24.34 -6.29
CA ARG A 197 15.55 -23.70 -7.35
C ARG A 197 15.93 -24.66 -8.49
N ARG A 198 16.12 -25.94 -8.20
CA ARG A 198 16.41 -26.95 -9.24
C ARG A 198 15.19 -27.20 -10.12
N GLU A 199 14.02 -27.39 -9.51
CA GLU A 199 12.76 -27.60 -10.24
C GLU A 199 12.40 -26.40 -11.12
N GLU A 200 12.63 -25.17 -10.64
CA GLU A 200 12.44 -23.96 -11.44
C GLU A 200 13.35 -23.93 -12.67
N LYS A 201 14.64 -24.25 -12.50
CA LYS A 201 15.60 -24.34 -13.61
C LYS A 201 15.26 -25.46 -14.61
N GLU A 202 14.68 -26.56 -14.14
CA GLU A 202 14.24 -27.64 -15.01
C GLU A 202 12.99 -27.23 -15.79
N ALA A 203 12.05 -26.53 -15.15
CA ALA A 203 10.87 -25.99 -15.81
C ALA A 203 11.23 -25.00 -16.93
N GLU A 204 12.27 -24.17 -16.74
CA GLU A 204 12.75 -23.22 -17.77
C GLU A 204 13.27 -23.91 -19.04
N LYS A 205 13.78 -25.14 -18.94
CA LYS A 205 14.35 -25.88 -20.09
C LYS A 205 13.29 -26.51 -21.01
N VAL A 206 12.04 -26.57 -20.57
CA VAL A 206 10.95 -27.26 -21.30
C VAL A 206 10.59 -26.56 -22.62
N GLY A 207 10.95 -25.28 -22.79
CA GLY A 207 10.50 -24.47 -23.94
C GLY A 207 11.24 -24.66 -25.28
N LEU A 208 12.40 -25.35 -25.31
CA LEU A 208 13.20 -25.52 -26.53
C LEU A 208 13.26 -26.99 -26.96
N LYS A 209 12.91 -27.26 -28.22
CA LYS A 209 12.99 -28.57 -28.87
C LYS A 209 14.19 -28.61 -29.81
N ARG A 210 15.02 -29.64 -29.68
CA ARG A 210 16.13 -29.87 -30.60
C ARG A 210 15.61 -30.41 -31.94
N ARG A 211 15.76 -29.66 -33.03
CA ARG A 211 15.39 -30.13 -34.38
C ARG A 211 16.62 -30.69 -35.08
N MET A 212 16.57 -31.97 -35.46
CA MET A 212 17.58 -32.57 -36.33
C MET A 212 17.24 -32.20 -37.79
N LYS A 213 18.19 -31.60 -38.52
CA LYS A 213 18.07 -31.45 -39.97
C LYS A 213 18.23 -32.83 -40.63
N GLU A 214 17.17 -33.36 -41.21
CA GLU A 214 17.26 -34.48 -42.16
C GLU A 214 17.83 -33.93 -43.48
N GLN A 215 19.03 -34.39 -43.86
CA GLN A 215 19.52 -34.20 -45.22
C GLN A 215 19.04 -35.36 -46.09
N PRO A 216 18.65 -35.11 -47.36
CA PRO A 216 18.47 -36.18 -48.33
C PRO A 216 19.81 -36.90 -48.53
N SER A 217 19.74 -38.22 -48.61
CA SER A 217 20.86 -39.15 -48.76
C SER A 217 21.96 -38.71 -49.74
N GLY A 218 23.21 -38.63 -49.26
CA GLY A 218 24.39 -38.43 -50.09
C GLY A 218 25.72 -38.40 -49.33
N ARG A 219 26.31 -39.58 -49.10
CA ARG A 219 27.72 -39.91 -48.75
C ARG A 219 28.43 -39.16 -47.59
N SER A 220 28.67 -39.96 -46.54
CA SER A 220 29.77 -39.97 -45.56
C SER A 220 30.72 -38.76 -45.47
N SER A 221 30.59 -37.98 -44.40
CA SER A 221 31.75 -37.54 -43.58
C SER A 221 31.28 -37.13 -42.17
N LYS A 222 32.04 -37.53 -41.15
CA LYS A 222 31.86 -37.13 -39.75
C LYS A 222 32.09 -35.62 -39.60
N LYS A 223 31.06 -34.81 -39.79
CA LYS A 223 30.97 -33.44 -39.26
C LYS A 223 29.95 -33.46 -38.12
N ASN A 224 30.35 -32.92 -36.96
CA ASN A 224 29.47 -32.72 -35.80
C ASN A 224 28.16 -32.07 -36.27
N LYS A 225 27.06 -32.82 -36.20
CA LYS A 225 25.71 -32.33 -36.50
C LYS A 225 25.32 -31.33 -35.41
N VAL A 226 25.43 -30.04 -35.70
CA VAL A 226 24.87 -28.96 -34.87
C VAL A 226 23.36 -29.02 -35.04
N GLY A 227 22.65 -29.52 -34.02
CA GLY A 227 21.19 -29.43 -33.97
C GLY A 227 20.80 -28.00 -33.69
N GLU A 228 19.82 -27.48 -34.42
CA GLU A 228 19.28 -26.14 -34.22
C GLU A 228 18.14 -26.28 -33.20
N ASP A 229 18.25 -25.57 -32.08
CA ASP A 229 17.18 -25.53 -31.09
C ASP A 229 16.04 -24.67 -31.65
N VAL A 230 14.81 -25.16 -31.55
CA VAL A 230 13.61 -24.51 -32.07
C VAL A 230 12.62 -24.38 -30.91
N VAL A 231 11.86 -23.28 -30.85
CA VAL A 231 10.83 -23.09 -29.83
C VAL A 231 9.75 -24.17 -29.97
N ASP A 232 9.33 -24.79 -28.86
CA ASP A 232 8.25 -25.79 -28.90
C ASP A 232 6.88 -25.12 -29.02
N ASP A 233 6.21 -25.36 -30.15
CA ASP A 233 4.87 -24.83 -30.47
C ASP A 233 3.76 -25.28 -29.51
N ARG A 234 3.97 -26.34 -28.73
CA ARG A 234 2.98 -26.89 -27.80
C ARG A 234 3.00 -26.24 -26.42
N VAL A 235 4.08 -25.55 -26.09
CA VAL A 235 4.32 -25.00 -24.76
C VAL A 235 3.70 -23.60 -24.66
N TYR A 236 3.06 -23.32 -23.53
CA TYR A 236 2.62 -21.96 -23.22
C TYR A 236 3.78 -21.15 -22.68
N PHE A 237 4.02 -19.97 -23.25
CA PHE A 237 5.02 -19.04 -22.77
C PHE A 237 4.36 -17.87 -22.06
N ARG A 238 5.13 -17.27 -21.14
CA ARG A 238 4.82 -16.02 -20.45
C ARG A 238 6.06 -15.14 -20.38
N VAL A 239 5.85 -13.85 -20.14
CA VAL A 239 6.95 -12.90 -19.94
C VAL A 239 7.69 -13.22 -18.64
N ASN A 240 9.03 -13.17 -18.70
CA ASN A 240 9.90 -13.33 -17.54
C ASN A 240 10.23 -11.97 -16.91
N PHE A 241 9.38 -11.53 -15.98
CA PHE A 241 9.52 -10.23 -15.32
C PHE A 241 10.87 -10.04 -14.61
N ASP A 242 11.44 -11.09 -14.03
CA ASP A 242 12.73 -11.03 -13.33
C ASP A 242 13.87 -10.63 -14.27
N LYS A 243 13.86 -11.12 -15.52
CA LYS A 243 14.88 -10.78 -16.51
C LYS A 243 14.81 -9.30 -16.90
N PHE A 244 13.61 -8.75 -17.07
CA PHE A 244 13.43 -7.32 -17.31
C PHE A 244 13.79 -6.49 -16.08
N ASN A 245 13.44 -6.95 -14.88
CA ASN A 245 13.77 -6.26 -13.63
C ASN A 245 15.30 -6.19 -13.40
N ILE A 246 16.09 -7.15 -13.90
CA ILE A 246 17.56 -7.06 -13.91
C ILE A 246 18.03 -5.82 -14.68
N HIS A 247 17.46 -5.53 -15.85
CA HIS A 247 17.78 -4.33 -16.63
C HIS A 247 17.41 -3.05 -15.88
N VAL A 248 16.25 -3.04 -15.23
CA VAL A 248 15.81 -1.93 -14.38
C VAL A 248 16.82 -1.69 -13.25
N ARG A 249 17.21 -2.74 -12.51
CA ARG A 249 18.25 -2.66 -11.47
C ARG A 249 19.56 -2.12 -12.04
N ASN A 250 20.04 -2.69 -13.15
CA ASN A 250 21.33 -2.33 -13.74
C ASN A 250 21.35 -0.85 -14.15
N LYS A 251 20.24 -0.34 -14.71
CA LYS A 251 20.09 1.08 -15.05
C LYS A 251 20.09 1.98 -13.82
N LEU A 252 19.42 1.59 -12.74
CA LEU A 252 19.45 2.33 -11.47
C LEU A 252 20.87 2.38 -10.87
N ILE A 253 21.63 1.29 -10.98
CA ILE A 253 23.02 1.24 -10.50
C ILE A 253 23.89 2.20 -11.32
N GLU A 254 23.74 2.21 -12.64
CA GLU A 254 24.43 3.14 -13.52
C GLU A 254 24.14 4.60 -13.14
N THR A 255 22.86 4.99 -13.02
CA THR A 255 22.47 6.35 -12.62
C THR A 255 23.04 6.71 -11.24
N ALA A 256 23.01 5.77 -10.29
CA ALA A 256 23.56 6.02 -8.95
C ALA A 256 25.09 6.15 -8.93
N VAL A 257 25.82 5.61 -9.92
CA VAL A 257 27.26 5.86 -10.10
C VAL A 257 27.48 7.23 -10.73
N GLU A 258 26.70 7.57 -11.76
CA GLU A 258 26.79 8.84 -12.48
C GLU A 258 26.63 10.04 -11.55
N GLU A 259 25.58 10.02 -10.72
CA GLU A 259 25.29 11.10 -9.77
C GLU A 259 26.33 11.25 -8.67
N ARG A 260 27.05 10.17 -8.32
CA ARG A 260 28.03 10.17 -7.23
C ARG A 260 29.43 10.53 -7.69
N PHE A 261 29.80 10.12 -8.90
CA PHE A 261 31.14 10.28 -9.44
C PHE A 261 31.11 11.11 -10.71
N ASN A 262 30.94 10.46 -11.87
CA ASN A 262 30.82 11.10 -13.17
C ASN A 262 30.27 10.11 -14.22
N ARG A 263 30.02 10.62 -15.44
CA ARG A 263 29.56 9.83 -16.59
C ARG A 263 30.53 8.70 -16.97
N SER A 264 31.84 8.95 -16.97
CA SER A 264 32.86 7.94 -17.32
C SER A 264 32.86 6.74 -16.36
N ALA A 265 32.70 6.97 -15.06
CA ALA A 265 32.54 5.92 -14.06
C ALA A 265 31.25 5.12 -14.29
N ALA A 266 30.16 5.80 -14.68
CA ALA A 266 28.89 5.15 -15.00
C ALA A 266 29.01 4.25 -16.26
N LEU A 267 29.74 4.69 -17.28
CA LEU A 267 30.06 3.87 -18.46
C LEU A 267 30.84 2.61 -18.10
N VAL A 268 31.87 2.73 -17.25
CA VAL A 268 32.64 1.56 -16.75
C VAL A 268 31.74 0.62 -15.95
N MET A 269 30.84 1.16 -15.13
CA MET A 269 29.85 0.36 -14.40
C MET A 269 28.87 -0.36 -15.34
N ASN A 270 28.33 0.34 -16.33
CA ASN A 270 27.42 -0.22 -17.34
C ASN A 270 28.10 -1.38 -18.10
N ALA A 271 29.34 -1.18 -18.55
CA ALA A 271 30.14 -2.21 -19.20
C ALA A 271 30.40 -3.42 -18.29
N THR A 272 30.63 -3.18 -16.99
CA THR A 272 30.79 -4.25 -15.98
C THR A 272 29.51 -5.06 -15.79
N LEU A 273 28.36 -4.39 -15.73
CA LEU A 273 27.06 -5.03 -15.62
C LEU A 273 26.72 -5.83 -16.87
N LYS A 274 26.91 -5.27 -18.08
CA LYS A 274 26.71 -5.95 -19.37
C LYS A 274 27.56 -7.21 -19.50
N ALA A 275 28.83 -7.16 -19.09
CA ALA A 275 29.73 -8.32 -19.14
C ALA A 275 29.23 -9.52 -18.31
N THR A 276 28.37 -9.28 -17.31
CA THR A 276 27.84 -10.32 -16.41
C THR A 276 26.33 -10.57 -16.61
N GLU A 277 25.64 -9.76 -17.40
CA GLU A 277 24.18 -9.74 -17.55
C GLU A 277 23.56 -11.06 -18.04
N SER A 278 24.24 -11.76 -18.94
CA SER A 278 23.79 -13.07 -19.44
C SER A 278 23.75 -14.14 -18.34
N LYS A 279 24.59 -13.98 -17.31
CA LYS A 279 24.68 -14.92 -16.17
C LYS A 279 23.76 -14.54 -15.02
N GLN A 280 23.30 -13.29 -14.96
CA GLN A 280 22.34 -12.80 -13.97
C GLN A 280 20.96 -13.40 -14.25
N LYS A 281 20.40 -14.08 -13.24
CA LYS A 281 19.13 -14.82 -13.29
C LYS A 281 18.05 -14.20 -12.42
N SER A 282 18.44 -13.63 -11.28
CA SER A 282 17.52 -12.99 -10.35
C SER A 282 18.01 -11.61 -9.91
N VAL A 283 17.04 -10.73 -9.63
CA VAL A 283 17.27 -9.43 -8.99
C VAL A 283 17.80 -9.61 -7.56
N SER A 284 17.40 -10.70 -6.89
CA SER A 284 17.74 -11.03 -5.50
C SER A 284 19.17 -11.59 -5.31
N GLU A 285 19.99 -11.61 -6.36
CA GLU A 285 21.39 -12.03 -6.27
C GLU A 285 22.19 -11.06 -5.40
N ILE A 286 23.00 -11.60 -4.49
CA ILE A 286 23.81 -10.80 -3.56
C ILE A 286 24.98 -10.12 -4.29
N ARG A 287 25.57 -10.81 -5.27
CA ARG A 287 26.73 -10.35 -6.04
C ARG A 287 26.70 -10.89 -7.46
N SER A 288 27.35 -10.18 -8.39
CA SER A 288 27.54 -10.68 -9.74
C SER A 288 28.59 -11.80 -9.80
N ASP A 289 28.51 -12.60 -10.86
CA ASP A 289 29.61 -13.48 -11.21
C ASP A 289 30.91 -12.67 -11.46
N PRO A 290 32.08 -13.21 -11.11
CA PRO A 290 33.35 -12.54 -11.37
C PRO A 290 33.62 -12.34 -12.87
N THR A 291 34.06 -11.14 -13.24
CA THR A 291 34.50 -10.76 -14.59
C THR A 291 35.93 -10.19 -14.58
N SER A 292 36.53 -10.00 -15.75
CA SER A 292 37.89 -9.46 -15.90
C SER A 292 37.87 -8.06 -16.52
N THR A 293 38.92 -7.27 -16.30
CA THR A 293 39.05 -5.92 -16.91
C THR A 293 39.01 -5.98 -18.44
N ALA A 294 39.52 -7.05 -19.05
CA ALA A 294 39.51 -7.24 -20.49
C ALA A 294 38.08 -7.45 -21.02
N ALA A 295 37.27 -8.24 -20.34
CA ALA A 295 35.87 -8.45 -20.72
C ALA A 295 35.04 -7.17 -20.58
N ILE A 296 35.32 -6.35 -19.56
CA ILE A 296 34.68 -5.04 -19.37
C ILE A 296 35.04 -4.11 -20.54
N GLY A 297 36.32 -4.05 -20.92
CA GLY A 297 36.79 -3.20 -22.03
C GLY A 297 36.12 -3.48 -23.36
N MET A 298 35.68 -4.72 -23.63
CA MET A 298 34.95 -5.08 -24.86
C MET A 298 33.56 -4.44 -24.98
N HIS A 299 32.99 -3.98 -23.87
CA HIS A 299 31.66 -3.38 -23.83
C HIS A 299 31.68 -1.84 -23.76
N ILE A 300 32.87 -1.23 -23.78
CA ILE A 300 33.04 0.22 -23.82
C ILE A 300 33.23 0.64 -25.28
N PRO A 301 32.46 1.62 -25.79
CA PRO A 301 32.66 2.17 -27.13
C PRO A 301 34.05 2.80 -27.31
N ASP A 302 34.67 2.62 -28.48
CA ASP A 302 36.03 3.11 -28.77
C ASP A 302 36.13 4.64 -28.88
N ASP A 303 35.00 5.32 -29.08
CA ASP A 303 34.84 6.76 -29.26
C ASP A 303 34.70 7.55 -27.95
N GLU A 304 34.54 6.87 -26.81
CA GLU A 304 34.31 7.51 -25.51
C GLU A 304 35.61 7.89 -24.79
N ASN A 305 35.68 9.13 -24.28
CA ASN A 305 36.85 9.65 -23.59
C ASN A 305 36.83 9.34 -22.08
N LEU A 306 37.45 8.22 -21.69
CA LEU A 306 37.52 7.81 -20.29
C LEU A 306 38.45 8.67 -19.41
N SER A 307 39.27 9.57 -19.99
CA SER A 307 40.21 10.38 -19.20
C SER A 307 39.55 11.48 -18.36
N GLU A 308 38.29 11.81 -18.63
CA GLU A 308 37.56 12.88 -17.95
C GLU A 308 37.32 12.59 -16.46
N GLY A 309 37.90 13.41 -15.58
CA GLY A 309 37.70 13.32 -14.13
C GLY A 309 38.72 12.46 -13.38
N LEU A 310 39.72 11.90 -14.07
CA LEU A 310 40.86 11.23 -13.44
C LEU A 310 42.14 12.09 -13.54
N ALA A 311 42.89 12.18 -12.44
CA ALA A 311 44.20 12.80 -12.43
C ALA A 311 45.25 11.79 -12.94
N THR A 312 45.56 11.83 -14.23
CA THR A 312 46.46 10.85 -14.87
C THR A 312 47.91 11.34 -14.84
N THR A 313 48.83 10.52 -14.32
CA THR A 313 50.27 10.83 -14.28
C THR A 313 50.95 10.73 -15.65
N SER A 314 50.37 9.96 -16.58
CA SER A 314 50.84 9.81 -17.96
C SER A 314 50.14 10.80 -18.90
N LYS A 315 50.89 11.34 -19.87
CA LYS A 315 50.34 12.23 -20.93
C LYS A 315 49.34 11.52 -21.87
N LYS A 316 49.38 10.18 -21.95
CA LYS A 316 48.44 9.33 -22.70
C LYS A 316 48.23 8.00 -21.96
N PRO A 317 47.30 7.93 -21.00
CA PRO A 317 46.97 6.67 -20.33
C PRO A 317 46.27 5.70 -21.29
N SER A 318 46.49 4.39 -21.10
CA SER A 318 45.77 3.37 -21.87
C SER A 318 44.33 3.20 -21.37
N ASN A 319 43.39 2.82 -22.24
CA ASN A 319 42.01 2.55 -21.80
C ASN A 319 41.94 1.47 -20.72
N SER A 320 42.80 0.45 -20.80
CA SER A 320 42.90 -0.61 -19.78
C SER A 320 43.37 -0.09 -18.41
N SER A 321 44.28 0.90 -18.37
CA SER A 321 44.68 1.54 -17.11
C SER A 321 43.57 2.43 -16.55
N LEU A 322 42.90 3.22 -17.40
CA LEU A 322 41.78 4.06 -16.97
C LEU A 322 40.63 3.26 -16.39
N ILE A 323 40.29 2.12 -17.02
CA ILE A 323 39.27 1.19 -16.50
C ILE A 323 39.66 0.68 -15.12
N LYS A 324 40.94 0.32 -14.91
CA LYS A 324 41.43 -0.13 -13.60
C LYS A 324 41.34 0.98 -12.54
N ASP A 325 41.66 2.21 -12.91
CA ASP A 325 41.60 3.36 -11.99
C ASP A 325 40.14 3.64 -11.57
N TYR A 326 39.19 3.64 -12.51
CA TYR A 326 37.76 3.75 -12.17
C TYR A 326 37.26 2.57 -11.33
N LEU A 327 37.67 1.35 -11.63
CA LEU A 327 37.31 0.17 -10.84
C LEU A 327 37.88 0.25 -9.41
N GLY A 328 39.10 0.79 -9.25
CA GLY A 328 39.70 1.10 -7.95
C GLY A 328 38.86 2.10 -7.15
N LEU A 329 38.41 3.18 -7.80
CA LEU A 329 37.53 4.20 -7.21
C LEU A 329 36.15 3.63 -6.85
N LEU A 330 35.54 2.82 -7.73
CA LEU A 330 34.27 2.15 -7.48
C LEU A 330 34.37 1.10 -6.36
N ALA A 331 35.56 0.54 -6.14
CA ALA A 331 35.84 -0.36 -5.03
C ALA A 331 36.13 0.36 -3.70
N CYS A 332 36.24 1.70 -3.74
CA CYS A 332 36.76 2.50 -2.62
C CYS A 332 38.11 1.97 -2.11
N ALA A 333 39.00 1.59 -3.03
CA ALA A 333 40.32 1.02 -2.71
C ALA A 333 41.22 2.00 -1.92
N ASP A 334 40.97 3.29 -2.07
CA ASP A 334 41.58 4.40 -1.34
C ASP A 334 41.10 4.53 0.12
N ASN A 335 39.93 3.98 0.44
CA ASN A 335 39.33 4.03 1.77
C ASN A 335 38.90 2.63 2.26
N PRO A 336 39.85 1.77 2.71
CA PRO A 336 39.55 0.39 3.13
C PRO A 336 38.87 0.27 4.50
N THR A 337 38.27 1.36 5.02
CA THR A 337 37.50 1.35 6.26
C THR A 337 36.17 0.60 6.10
N PRO A 338 35.52 0.15 7.19
CA PRO A 338 34.17 -0.41 7.11
C PRO A 338 33.17 0.53 6.42
N ALA A 339 33.30 1.85 6.61
CA ALA A 339 32.49 2.86 5.94
C ALA A 339 32.76 2.91 4.42
N GLY A 340 34.03 2.84 4.01
CA GLY A 340 34.39 2.76 2.59
C GLY A 340 33.92 1.45 1.93
N LYS A 341 34.01 0.32 2.63
CA LYS A 341 33.45 -0.96 2.17
C LYS A 341 31.93 -0.94 2.02
N ALA A 342 31.21 -0.24 2.91
CA ALA A 342 29.77 -0.05 2.78
C ALA A 342 29.40 0.90 1.61
N ALA A 343 30.38 1.64 1.09
CA ALA A 343 30.22 2.59 -0.01
C ALA A 343 30.68 2.04 -1.37
N SER A 344 31.29 0.85 -1.42
CA SER A 344 31.79 0.25 -2.65
C SER A 344 30.64 -0.24 -3.55
N TYR A 345 30.88 -0.21 -4.85
CA TYR A 345 29.99 -0.82 -5.85
C TYR A 345 30.56 -2.14 -6.36
N VAL A 346 31.89 -2.28 -6.38
CA VAL A 346 32.57 -3.49 -6.86
C VAL A 346 33.56 -4.02 -5.83
N SER A 347 33.80 -5.32 -5.86
CA SER A 347 34.89 -5.98 -5.15
C SER A 347 36.01 -6.31 -6.11
N LEU A 348 37.26 -6.02 -5.74
CA LEU A 348 38.45 -6.37 -6.50
C LEU A 348 39.15 -7.57 -5.84
N GLY A 349 39.31 -8.66 -6.58
CA GLY A 349 40.26 -9.74 -6.30
C GLY A 349 41.40 -9.74 -7.33
N ASP A 350 42.33 -10.69 -7.22
CA ASP A 350 43.57 -10.80 -8.02
C ASP A 350 43.33 -11.04 -9.54
N ASN A 351 42.72 -10.06 -10.23
CA ASN A 351 42.17 -10.06 -11.61
C ASN A 351 40.69 -10.46 -11.76
N LYS A 352 39.92 -10.45 -10.67
CA LYS A 352 38.48 -10.74 -10.69
C LYS A 352 37.69 -9.56 -10.11
N ILE A 353 36.69 -9.08 -10.84
CA ILE A 353 35.80 -8.01 -10.43
C ILE A 353 34.39 -8.56 -10.29
N SER A 354 33.72 -8.26 -9.19
CA SER A 354 32.30 -8.55 -9.00
C SER A 354 31.57 -7.30 -8.55
N VAL A 355 30.32 -7.13 -8.99
CA VAL A 355 29.43 -6.07 -8.52
C VAL A 355 28.73 -6.55 -7.26
N GLU A 356 28.75 -5.73 -6.20
CA GLU A 356 28.17 -6.05 -4.89
C GLU A 356 26.72 -5.54 -4.81
N PHE A 357 25.77 -6.30 -5.37
CA PHE A 357 24.37 -5.91 -5.47
C PHE A 357 23.70 -5.65 -4.11
N ASP A 358 23.98 -6.47 -3.08
CA ASP A 358 23.43 -6.31 -1.73
C ASP A 358 23.80 -4.96 -1.10
N THR A 359 25.09 -4.61 -1.14
CA THR A 359 25.60 -3.34 -0.61
C THR A 359 24.99 -2.15 -1.35
N ILE A 360 24.96 -2.22 -2.69
CA ILE A 360 24.37 -1.15 -3.52
C ILE A 360 22.87 -1.00 -3.22
N SER A 361 22.14 -2.11 -3.12
CA SER A 361 20.69 -2.12 -2.87
C SER A 361 20.35 -1.54 -1.50
N LYS A 362 21.08 -1.93 -0.44
CA LYS A 362 20.93 -1.35 0.91
C LYS A 362 21.13 0.17 0.89
N ARG A 363 22.13 0.66 0.15
CA ARG A 363 22.39 2.10 0.01
C ARG A 363 21.29 2.83 -0.76
N MET A 364 20.79 2.25 -1.85
CA MET A 364 19.66 2.82 -2.61
C MET A 364 18.40 2.91 -1.76
N ARG A 365 18.09 1.87 -0.98
CA ARG A 365 16.95 1.87 -0.04
C ARG A 365 17.11 2.93 1.05
N ARG A 366 18.31 3.07 1.62
CA ARG A 366 18.63 4.16 2.56
C ARG A 366 18.41 5.54 1.92
N ARG A 367 18.81 5.72 0.65
CA ARG A 367 18.60 6.98 -0.08
C ARG A 367 17.12 7.31 -0.27
N VAL A 368 16.26 6.32 -0.55
CA VAL A 368 14.80 6.54 -0.62
C VAL A 368 14.25 7.00 0.73
N LEU A 369 14.65 6.35 1.83
CA LEU A 369 14.27 6.77 3.19
C LEU A 369 14.71 8.22 3.46
N GLU A 370 15.95 8.57 3.13
CA GLU A 370 16.47 9.93 3.31
C GLU A 370 15.74 10.95 2.42
N ALA A 371 15.39 10.59 1.19
CA ALA A 371 14.66 11.46 0.28
C ALA A 371 13.25 11.78 0.80
N VAL A 372 12.50 10.76 1.23
CA VAL A 372 11.17 10.96 1.83
C VAL A 372 11.26 11.73 3.14
N THR A 373 12.27 11.43 3.96
CA THR A 373 12.51 12.18 5.21
C THR A 373 12.78 13.65 4.92
N ARG A 374 13.57 13.97 3.89
CA ARG A 374 13.85 15.36 3.48
C ARG A 374 12.59 16.08 3.04
N GLU A 375 11.78 15.42 2.23
CA GLU A 375 10.54 16.00 1.70
C GLU A 375 9.53 16.32 2.82
N ARG A 376 9.42 15.45 3.82
CA ARG A 376 8.43 15.61 4.92
C ARG A 376 8.93 16.44 6.11
N HIS A 377 10.22 16.33 6.44
CA HIS A 377 10.77 16.84 7.70
C HIS A 377 12.02 17.72 7.51
N GLY A 378 12.38 18.05 6.26
CA GLY A 378 13.52 18.89 5.94
C GLY A 378 14.88 18.25 6.22
N ASP A 379 15.94 19.03 6.03
CA ASP A 379 17.32 18.55 6.19
C ASP A 379 17.68 18.22 7.64
N ASP A 380 17.04 18.85 8.62
CA ASP A 380 17.20 18.55 10.03
C ASP A 380 16.69 17.14 10.38
N GLY A 381 15.55 16.72 9.78
CA GLY A 381 15.04 15.36 9.92
C GLY A 381 16.00 14.33 9.35
N VAL A 382 16.55 14.60 8.16
CA VAL A 382 17.58 13.75 7.53
C VAL A 382 18.84 13.66 8.39
N ARG A 383 19.27 14.76 9.01
CA ARG A 383 20.43 14.79 9.90
C ARG A 383 20.24 13.83 11.07
N ILE A 384 19.08 13.86 11.73
CA ILE A 384 18.75 12.94 12.83
C ILE A 384 18.68 11.50 12.34
N VAL A 385 17.99 11.22 11.24
CA VAL A 385 17.87 9.85 10.70
C VAL A 385 19.23 9.28 10.32
N ARG A 386 20.10 10.06 9.64
CA ARG A 386 21.48 9.64 9.32
C ARG A 386 22.30 9.35 10.57
N LEU A 387 22.22 10.24 11.57
CA LEU A 387 22.91 10.05 12.85
C LEU A 387 22.49 8.75 13.54
N LEU A 388 21.18 8.47 13.61
CA LEU A 388 20.65 7.25 14.21
C LEU A 388 20.98 5.99 13.40
N LEU A 389 21.11 6.08 12.07
CA LEU A 389 21.56 4.96 11.24
C LEU A 389 23.02 4.60 11.47
N ASP A 390 23.87 5.61 11.70
CA ASP A 390 25.32 5.41 11.81
C ASP A 390 25.74 5.05 13.25
N VAL A 391 25.11 5.67 14.26
CA VAL A 391 25.42 5.46 15.69
C VAL A 391 24.54 4.38 16.31
N GLY A 392 23.33 4.17 15.79
CA GLY A 392 22.35 3.23 16.32
C GLY A 392 21.38 3.86 17.31
N LYS A 393 21.42 3.42 18.57
CA LYS A 393 20.45 3.81 19.61
C LYS A 393 20.97 4.98 20.43
N MET A 394 20.22 6.07 20.49
CA MET A 394 20.63 7.29 21.21
C MET A 394 19.47 7.90 21.99
N ASP A 395 19.75 8.50 23.14
CA ASP A 395 18.80 9.34 23.86
C ASP A 395 18.72 10.76 23.26
N GLU A 396 17.63 11.46 23.57
CA GLU A 396 17.33 12.80 23.06
C GLU A 396 18.45 13.83 23.31
N LYS A 397 19.08 13.82 24.49
CA LYS A 397 20.12 14.80 24.84
C LYS A 397 21.39 14.57 24.03
N HIS A 398 21.78 13.31 23.84
CA HIS A 398 22.90 12.99 22.97
C HIS A 398 22.62 13.29 21.51
N ILE A 399 21.40 13.05 21.02
CA ILE A 399 21.00 13.42 19.65
C ILE A 399 21.17 14.93 19.45
N ALA A 400 20.63 15.75 20.36
CA ALA A 400 20.76 17.20 20.26
C ALA A 400 22.22 17.68 20.28
N LYS A 401 23.05 17.08 21.14
CA LYS A 401 24.48 17.40 21.24
C LYS A 401 25.24 17.05 19.96
N VAL A 402 25.04 15.84 19.40
CA VAL A 402 25.80 15.38 18.23
C VAL A 402 25.27 15.98 16.93
N ALA A 403 23.95 16.18 16.83
CA ALA A 403 23.32 16.84 15.68
C ALA A 403 23.53 18.37 15.66
N MET A 404 24.10 18.94 16.73
CA MET A 404 24.28 20.38 16.95
C MET A 404 22.96 21.15 16.84
N MET A 405 21.92 20.65 17.54
CA MET A 405 20.57 21.21 17.53
C MET A 405 20.12 21.54 18.96
N ALA A 406 19.23 22.52 19.12
CA ALA A 406 18.68 22.82 20.44
C ALA A 406 17.68 21.74 20.87
N ASN A 407 17.70 21.33 22.15
CA ASN A 407 16.79 20.31 22.68
C ASN A 407 15.30 20.62 22.43
N LYS A 408 14.94 21.91 22.44
CA LYS A 408 13.56 22.37 22.16
C LYS A 408 13.08 22.06 20.74
N ASP A 409 14.01 21.92 19.78
CA ASP A 409 13.70 21.66 18.37
C ASP A 409 13.81 20.16 18.05
N VAL A 410 14.70 19.44 18.73
CA VAL A 410 14.90 17.99 18.55
C VAL A 410 13.70 17.17 19.00
N ARG A 411 13.08 17.50 20.15
CA ARG A 411 11.97 16.71 20.69
C ARG A 411 10.72 16.70 19.78
N PRO A 412 10.23 17.85 19.27
CA PRO A 412 9.14 17.86 18.30
C PRO A 412 9.49 17.09 17.02
N LEU A 413 10.74 17.21 16.55
CA LEU A 413 11.19 16.55 15.34
C LEU A 413 11.28 15.03 15.51
N LEU A 414 11.79 14.52 16.63
CA LEU A 414 11.77 13.09 16.97
C LEU A 414 10.33 12.55 17.07
N SER A 415 9.43 13.34 17.66
CA SER A 415 8.01 12.96 17.75
C SER A 415 7.36 12.85 16.37
N ALA A 416 7.64 13.81 15.47
CA ALA A 416 7.15 13.80 14.09
C ALA A 416 7.74 12.65 13.25
N LEU A 417 9.04 12.40 13.37
CA LEU A 417 9.69 11.26 12.71
C LEU A 417 9.12 9.91 13.21
N SER A 418 8.74 9.84 14.48
CA SER A 418 8.17 8.63 15.07
C SER A 418 6.70 8.42 14.67
N SER A 419 5.91 9.49 14.55
CA SER A 419 4.52 9.40 14.08
C SER A 419 4.44 8.91 12.63
N ASP A 420 5.45 9.25 11.82
CA ASP A 420 5.59 8.76 10.44
C ASP A 420 6.25 7.38 10.35
N PHE A 421 6.52 6.74 11.50
CA PHE A 421 7.17 5.43 11.62
C PHE A 421 8.57 5.33 11.01
N LEU A 422 9.25 6.46 10.79
CA LEU A 422 10.62 6.52 10.27
C LEU A 422 11.66 6.19 11.36
N ILE A 423 11.34 6.50 12.62
CA ILE A 423 12.12 6.13 13.80
C ILE A 423 11.24 5.44 14.83
N SER A 424 11.88 4.66 15.71
CA SER A 424 11.23 3.94 16.81
C SER A 424 11.92 4.22 18.13
N THR A 425 11.19 4.00 19.22
CA THR A 425 11.68 4.17 20.58
C THR A 425 11.85 2.80 21.23
N GLN A 426 12.99 2.60 21.89
CA GLN A 426 13.25 1.46 22.75
C GLN A 426 13.27 1.91 24.21
N GLU A 427 12.42 1.27 25.00
CA GLU A 427 12.36 1.44 26.44
C GLU A 427 13.43 0.58 27.12
N VAL A 428 14.18 1.22 28.02
CA VAL A 428 15.16 0.55 28.88
C VAL A 428 14.79 0.86 30.33
N PRO A 429 13.95 0.00 30.95
CA PRO A 429 13.46 0.23 32.31
C PRO A 429 14.57 -0.02 33.34
N ARG A 430 14.74 0.87 34.31
CA ARG A 430 15.71 0.67 35.42
C ARG A 430 15.16 -0.24 36.52
N SER A 431 13.85 -0.45 36.56
CA SER A 431 13.16 -1.25 37.55
C SER A 431 12.12 -2.15 36.89
N ALA A 432 11.80 -3.27 37.54
CA ALA A 432 10.91 -4.30 36.98
C ALA A 432 9.47 -3.81 36.72
N ASP A 433 9.06 -2.76 37.42
CA ASP A 433 7.77 -2.07 37.27
C ASP A 433 7.64 -1.27 35.97
N ARG A 434 8.72 -1.12 35.19
CA ARG A 434 8.78 -0.36 33.93
C ARG A 434 8.16 1.05 34.03
N ASN A 435 8.30 1.69 35.19
CA ASN A 435 7.75 3.01 35.40
C ASN A 435 8.40 4.03 34.42
N PRO A 436 7.62 4.81 33.65
CA PRO A 436 8.16 5.78 32.69
C PRO A 436 9.15 6.78 33.29
N THR A 437 8.96 7.17 34.56
CA THR A 437 9.85 8.12 35.25
C THR A 437 11.25 7.54 35.53
N ARG A 438 11.38 6.21 35.57
CA ARG A 438 12.64 5.47 35.80
C ARG A 438 13.07 4.67 34.57
N THR A 439 12.57 5.02 33.39
CA THR A 439 12.86 4.32 32.14
C THR A 439 13.60 5.26 31.18
N PHE A 440 14.66 4.76 30.54
CA PHE A 440 15.30 5.49 29.45
C PHE A 440 14.59 5.17 28.13
N PHE A 441 14.42 6.20 27.31
CA PHE A 441 13.89 6.06 25.96
C PHE A 441 15.03 6.31 24.97
N LEU A 442 15.43 5.27 24.26
CA LEU A 442 16.45 5.34 23.21
C LEU A 442 15.77 5.34 21.85
N TRP A 443 16.07 6.34 21.03
CA TRP A 443 15.61 6.45 19.66
C TRP A 443 16.53 5.67 18.73
N HIS A 444 15.96 5.01 17.74
CA HIS A 444 16.71 4.35 16.67
C HIS A 444 15.86 4.23 15.40
N VAL A 445 16.51 3.97 14.27
CA VAL A 445 15.80 3.61 13.04
C VAL A 445 15.59 2.10 13.03
N ASP A 446 14.33 1.68 12.93
CA ASP A 446 13.98 0.30 12.59
C ASP A 446 13.73 0.25 11.08
N LEU A 447 14.73 -0.22 10.33
CA LEU A 447 14.69 -0.23 8.87
C LEU A 447 13.51 -1.07 8.33
N ALA A 448 13.17 -2.18 8.97
CA ALA A 448 12.08 -3.03 8.50
C ALA A 448 10.74 -2.31 8.65
N LYS A 449 10.51 -1.71 9.82
CA LYS A 449 9.30 -0.92 10.08
C LYS A 449 9.21 0.32 9.19
N ALA A 450 10.31 1.06 9.05
CA ALA A 450 10.36 2.27 8.22
C ALA A 450 10.10 1.94 6.74
N TYR A 451 10.74 0.91 6.18
CA TYR A 451 10.50 0.52 4.79
C TYR A 451 9.09 -0.02 4.56
N SER A 452 8.52 -0.77 5.51
CA SER A 452 7.12 -1.21 5.43
C SER A 452 6.14 -0.03 5.44
N ALA A 453 6.34 0.96 6.32
CA ALA A 453 5.52 2.17 6.36
C ALA A 453 5.63 3.01 5.07
N LEU A 454 6.84 3.14 4.53
CA LEU A 454 7.07 3.82 3.25
C LEU A 454 6.39 3.09 2.09
N LEU A 455 6.48 1.77 2.03
CA LEU A 455 5.82 0.96 0.99
C LEU A 455 4.29 1.10 1.05
N SER A 456 3.68 1.03 2.24
CA SER A 456 2.24 1.29 2.41
C SER A 456 1.86 2.69 1.91
N SER A 457 2.66 3.69 2.28
CA SER A 457 2.47 5.07 1.81
C SER A 457 2.57 5.18 0.28
N PHE A 458 3.52 4.48 -0.36
CA PHE A 458 3.67 4.51 -1.81
C PHE A 458 2.55 3.76 -2.54
N TYR A 459 2.09 2.61 -2.03
CA TYR A 459 0.93 1.92 -2.59
C TYR A 459 -0.34 2.75 -2.49
N LYS A 460 -0.53 3.45 -1.37
CA LYS A 460 -1.61 4.42 -1.23
C LYS A 460 -1.50 5.57 -2.22
N THR A 461 -0.29 6.11 -2.43
CA THR A 461 -0.05 7.16 -3.43
C THR A 461 -0.36 6.67 -4.84
N LEU A 462 0.08 5.46 -5.22
CA LEU A 462 -0.23 4.85 -6.52
C LEU A 462 -1.73 4.66 -6.72
N PHE A 463 -2.43 4.15 -5.70
CA PHE A 463 -3.90 4.02 -5.73
C PHE A 463 -4.60 5.36 -5.93
N ASN A 464 -4.14 6.40 -5.23
CA ASN A 464 -4.70 7.75 -5.38
C ASN A 464 -4.46 8.32 -6.78
N ILE A 465 -3.25 8.13 -7.35
CA ILE A 465 -2.93 8.55 -8.72
C ILE A 465 -3.86 7.85 -9.73
N GLY A 466 -4.08 6.55 -9.56
CA GLY A 466 -5.01 5.77 -10.40
C GLY A 466 -6.45 6.30 -10.34
N ASN A 467 -6.97 6.59 -9.15
CA ASN A 467 -8.35 7.09 -9.00
C ASN A 467 -8.53 8.46 -9.65
N VAL A 468 -7.54 9.36 -9.52
CA VAL A 468 -7.58 10.69 -10.16
C VAL A 468 -7.61 10.57 -11.69
N ALA A 469 -7.05 9.50 -12.26
CA ALA A 469 -7.10 9.24 -13.70
C ALA A 469 -8.48 8.70 -14.17
N GLU A 470 -9.29 8.11 -13.29
CA GLU A 470 -10.59 7.47 -13.61
C GLU A 470 -11.81 8.40 -13.43
N ASP A 471 -11.66 9.53 -12.73
CA ASP A 471 -12.75 10.47 -12.34
C ASP A 471 -13.26 11.40 -13.48
N VAL A 472 -13.36 10.91 -14.72
CA VAL A 472 -13.67 11.75 -15.91
C VAL A 472 -14.88 11.25 -16.68
N ASN A 473 -16.08 11.64 -16.22
CA ASN A 473 -17.31 11.58 -17.02
C ASN A 473 -18.09 12.89 -16.90
N LEU A 474 -18.04 13.76 -17.93
CA LEU A 474 -19.10 14.69 -18.37
C LEU A 474 -18.59 15.60 -19.51
N LEU A 475 -18.85 15.15 -20.75
CA LEU A 475 -18.21 15.51 -22.01
C LEU A 475 -19.03 16.24 -23.19
N THR A 476 -19.34 17.56 -23.24
CA THR A 476 -19.81 18.43 -24.38
C THR A 476 -18.76 19.17 -25.30
N ARG A 477 -19.18 20.10 -26.18
CA ARG A 477 -18.34 20.64 -27.30
C ARG A 477 -17.15 21.54 -26.90
N MET A 478 -17.06 22.02 -25.65
CA MET A 478 -16.01 22.93 -25.14
C MET A 478 -14.72 22.22 -24.71
N GLU A 479 -14.65 20.90 -24.92
CA GLU A 479 -13.72 20.03 -24.18
C GLU A 479 -12.56 19.53 -25.02
N ARG A 480 -12.56 19.91 -26.30
CA ARG A 480 -11.43 19.66 -27.20
C ARG A 480 -10.20 20.50 -26.84
N GLU A 481 -10.39 21.66 -26.18
CA GLU A 481 -9.28 22.45 -25.65
C GLU A 481 -8.81 21.93 -24.29
N VAL A 482 -9.75 21.45 -23.46
CA VAL A 482 -9.41 20.77 -22.21
C VAL A 482 -8.66 19.47 -22.50
N LEU A 483 -8.91 18.77 -23.61
CA LEU A 483 -8.20 17.55 -24.04
C LEU A 483 -6.67 17.70 -24.13
N ALA A 484 -6.14 18.83 -24.60
CA ALA A 484 -4.70 19.07 -24.63
C ALA A 484 -4.13 19.38 -23.23
N GLU A 485 -4.94 19.91 -22.32
CA GLU A 485 -4.59 20.04 -20.91
C GLU A 485 -4.71 18.69 -20.17
N TRP A 486 -5.68 17.85 -20.56
CA TRP A 486 -5.91 16.50 -20.05
C TRP A 486 -4.79 15.56 -20.47
N GLU A 487 -4.35 15.58 -21.73
CA GLU A 487 -3.20 14.80 -22.21
C GLU A 487 -1.96 15.17 -21.42
N ARG A 488 -1.70 16.47 -21.22
CA ARG A 488 -0.59 16.93 -20.37
C ARG A 488 -0.73 16.48 -18.91
N LYS A 489 -1.92 16.57 -18.30
CA LYS A 489 -2.15 16.10 -16.92
C LYS A 489 -1.98 14.57 -16.82
N ARG A 490 -2.46 13.82 -17.81
CA ARG A 490 -2.31 12.35 -17.87
C ARG A 490 -0.86 11.93 -18.07
N GLU A 491 -0.12 12.64 -18.92
CA GLU A 491 1.33 12.44 -19.08
C GLU A 491 2.09 12.74 -17.78
N MET A 492 1.76 13.84 -17.10
CA MET A 492 2.34 14.17 -15.80
C MET A 492 2.03 13.09 -14.74
N LEU A 493 0.78 12.61 -14.67
CA LEU A 493 0.38 11.53 -13.77
C LEU A 493 1.12 10.23 -14.08
N SER A 494 1.29 9.89 -15.36
CA SER A 494 2.05 8.72 -15.82
C SER A 494 3.53 8.83 -15.40
N VAL A 495 4.15 9.99 -15.55
CA VAL A 495 5.54 10.22 -15.08
C VAL A 495 5.63 10.11 -13.56
N LEU A 496 4.65 10.62 -12.81
CA LEU A 496 4.60 10.49 -11.35
C LEU A 496 4.42 9.03 -10.93
N GLU A 497 3.52 8.30 -11.58
CA GLU A 497 3.31 6.87 -11.37
C GLU A 497 4.61 6.09 -11.58
N MET A 498 5.32 6.35 -12.69
CA MET A 498 6.63 5.73 -12.96
C MET A 498 7.66 6.02 -11.86
N ARG A 499 7.70 7.26 -11.34
CA ARG A 499 8.63 7.65 -10.27
C ARG A 499 8.31 7.00 -8.93
N VAL A 500 7.02 6.90 -8.57
CA VAL A 500 6.59 6.24 -7.33
C VAL A 500 6.79 4.73 -7.44
N GLU A 501 6.51 4.14 -8.60
CA GLU A 501 6.78 2.73 -8.90
C GLU A 501 8.29 2.42 -8.77
N GLU A 502 9.16 3.28 -9.28
CA GLU A 502 10.61 3.11 -9.13
C GLU A 502 11.05 3.10 -7.65
N ALA A 503 10.44 3.94 -6.81
CA ALA A 503 10.69 3.91 -5.37
C ALA A 503 10.19 2.59 -4.73
N VAL A 504 9.05 2.06 -5.19
CA VAL A 504 8.55 0.73 -4.78
C VAL A 504 9.52 -0.38 -5.22
N PHE A 505 10.03 -0.33 -6.45
CA PHE A 505 11.03 -1.27 -6.96
C PHE A 505 12.27 -1.29 -6.07
N ILE A 506 12.81 -0.12 -5.72
CA ILE A 506 13.98 0.00 -4.85
C ILE A 506 13.69 -0.56 -3.45
N LEU A 507 12.55 -0.23 -2.84
CA LEU A 507 12.25 -0.64 -1.47
C LEU A 507 11.89 -2.12 -1.33
N ARG A 508 11.17 -2.69 -2.29
CA ARG A 508 10.66 -4.06 -2.27
C ARG A 508 11.55 -5.04 -3.02
N ASP A 509 11.79 -4.81 -4.30
CA ASP A 509 12.41 -5.82 -5.18
C ASP A 509 13.92 -5.89 -5.02
N LEU A 510 14.55 -4.78 -4.60
CA LEU A 510 15.96 -4.77 -4.22
C LEU A 510 16.18 -5.12 -2.75
N ASP A 511 15.20 -5.71 -2.04
CA ASP A 511 15.43 -6.19 -0.66
C ASP A 511 16.24 -7.50 -0.65
N PRO A 512 17.52 -7.47 -0.25
CA PRO A 512 18.40 -8.65 -0.34
C PRO A 512 18.06 -9.75 0.67
N GLY A 513 17.24 -9.46 1.69
CA GLY A 513 16.87 -10.41 2.72
C GLY A 513 15.45 -10.97 2.62
N GLY A 514 14.62 -10.49 1.67
CA GLY A 514 13.17 -10.73 1.69
C GLY A 514 12.52 -10.34 3.02
N SER A 515 13.16 -9.43 3.77
CA SER A 515 12.83 -9.09 5.15
C SER A 515 11.46 -8.44 5.28
N VAL A 516 11.05 -7.70 4.24
CA VAL A 516 9.73 -7.06 4.17
C VAL A 516 8.62 -8.10 4.00
N ASP A 517 8.87 -9.20 3.27
CA ASP A 517 7.92 -10.32 3.17
C ASP A 517 7.95 -11.21 4.43
N ASP A 518 9.11 -11.36 5.08
CA ASP A 518 9.27 -12.19 6.28
C ASP A 518 8.79 -11.50 7.58
N THR A 519 8.52 -10.18 7.55
CA THR A 519 7.80 -9.44 8.60
C THR A 519 6.30 -9.76 8.68
N PHE A 520 5.76 -10.57 7.75
CA PHE A 520 4.50 -11.29 7.99
C PHE A 520 4.66 -12.48 8.94
N LYS A 521 5.84 -12.69 9.55
CA LYS A 521 5.90 -13.19 10.93
C LYS A 521 5.33 -12.10 11.84
N THR A 522 4.00 -12.02 11.85
CA THR A 522 3.30 -11.67 13.07
C THR A 522 4.01 -12.39 14.20
N ARG A 523 4.54 -11.62 15.16
CA ARG A 523 4.44 -12.08 16.53
C ARG A 523 2.99 -12.52 16.66
N THR A 524 2.78 -13.82 16.78
CA THR A 524 1.62 -14.37 17.45
C THR A 524 1.66 -13.79 18.86
N VAL A 525 1.19 -12.54 18.98
CA VAL A 525 0.27 -12.24 20.05
C VAL A 525 -0.88 -13.18 19.74
N GLU A 526 -1.14 -14.12 20.64
CA GLU A 526 -2.40 -14.85 20.64
C GLU A 526 -3.52 -13.81 20.70
N VAL A 527 -3.97 -13.34 19.54
CA VAL A 527 -5.23 -12.67 19.42
C VAL A 527 -6.24 -13.78 19.39
N ARG A 528 -6.84 -14.04 20.55
CA ARG A 528 -8.04 -14.87 20.65
C ARG A 528 -9.05 -14.35 19.61
N PRO A 529 -9.64 -15.21 18.78
CA PRO A 529 -10.66 -14.78 17.84
C PRO A 529 -11.91 -14.40 18.64
N GLY A 530 -12.24 -13.12 18.61
CA GLY A 530 -13.45 -12.57 19.19
C GLY A 530 -13.59 -11.12 18.76
N ALA A 531 -14.77 -10.74 18.26
CA ALA A 531 -15.14 -9.37 17.98
C ALA A 531 -14.68 -8.45 19.14
N CYS A 532 -14.14 -7.27 18.83
CA CYS A 532 -13.88 -6.26 19.86
C CYS A 532 -15.24 -5.76 20.38
N THR A 533 -15.77 -6.48 21.35
CA THR A 533 -17.01 -6.18 22.05
C THR A 533 -16.63 -5.92 23.50
N ILE A 534 -16.68 -4.65 23.91
CA ILE A 534 -16.67 -4.31 25.32
C ILE A 534 -18.11 -4.46 25.78
N MET A 535 -18.45 -5.57 26.42
CA MET A 535 -19.78 -5.81 26.99
C MET A 535 -19.73 -5.69 28.51
N THR A 536 -20.70 -4.96 29.05
CA THR A 536 -20.98 -4.83 30.49
C THR A 536 -22.46 -5.08 30.72
N ASP A 537 -22.92 -5.03 31.97
CA ASP A 537 -24.35 -5.15 32.31
C ASP A 537 -25.21 -3.96 31.87
N HIS A 538 -24.59 -2.87 31.36
CA HIS A 538 -25.26 -1.60 31.06
C HIS A 538 -25.08 -1.10 29.63
N TYR A 539 -24.00 -1.48 28.95
CA TYR A 539 -23.70 -1.12 27.57
C TYR A 539 -22.85 -2.20 26.88
N ALA A 540 -22.98 -2.30 25.56
CA ALA A 540 -22.06 -3.02 24.70
C ALA A 540 -21.61 -2.13 23.54
N ILE A 541 -20.32 -2.13 23.23
CA ILE A 541 -19.77 -1.36 22.09
C ILE A 541 -19.24 -2.34 21.07
N HIS A 542 -19.69 -2.22 19.83
CA HIS A 542 -19.26 -3.03 18.71
C HIS A 542 -18.72 -2.11 17.62
N VAL A 543 -17.48 -2.33 17.23
CA VAL A 543 -16.91 -1.69 16.05
C VAL A 543 -17.21 -2.62 14.88
N ASP A 544 -17.94 -2.12 13.87
CA ASP A 544 -18.08 -2.84 12.61
C ASP A 544 -16.70 -2.88 11.95
N VAL A 545 -16.04 -4.04 12.01
CA VAL A 545 -14.76 -4.28 11.33
C VAL A 545 -15.07 -5.11 10.10
N GLU A 546 -14.69 -4.60 8.92
CA GLU A 546 -14.93 -5.22 7.62
C GLU A 546 -14.68 -6.75 7.65
N GLY A 547 -15.76 -7.51 7.48
CA GLY A 547 -15.72 -8.98 7.43
C GLY A 547 -16.20 -9.71 8.69
N THR A 548 -16.40 -9.01 9.81
CA THR A 548 -17.02 -9.59 11.02
C THR A 548 -18.53 -9.33 11.04
N PRO A 549 -19.38 -10.36 11.21
CA PRO A 549 -20.80 -10.12 11.44
C PRO A 549 -20.98 -9.47 12.81
N LEU A 550 -21.72 -8.35 12.86
CA LEU A 550 -22.13 -7.75 14.12
C LEU A 550 -22.88 -8.80 14.96
N PRO A 551 -22.67 -8.80 16.29
CA PRO A 551 -23.43 -9.69 17.16
C PRO A 551 -24.93 -9.43 17.02
N PRO A 552 -25.77 -10.47 17.21
CA PRO A 552 -27.21 -10.32 17.17
C PRO A 552 -27.67 -9.26 18.19
N HIS A 553 -28.84 -8.67 17.93
CA HIS A 553 -29.45 -7.70 18.84
C HIS A 553 -29.61 -8.32 20.24
N PRO A 554 -29.25 -7.64 21.35
CA PRO A 554 -29.25 -8.25 22.70
C PRO A 554 -30.65 -8.57 23.24
N GLY A 555 -31.71 -8.14 22.55
CA GLY A 555 -33.10 -8.38 22.88
C GLY A 555 -33.86 -7.11 23.30
N PRO A 556 -35.13 -7.23 23.71
CA PRO A 556 -36.03 -6.09 23.91
C PRO A 556 -35.68 -5.18 25.10
N GLY A 557 -34.80 -5.62 26.01
CA GLY A 557 -34.32 -4.81 27.14
C GLY A 557 -33.17 -3.85 26.79
N TRP A 558 -32.78 -3.77 25.52
CA TRP A 558 -31.66 -2.99 25.02
C TRP A 558 -32.09 -2.19 23.80
N THR A 559 -31.51 -1.00 23.62
CA THR A 559 -31.65 -0.19 22.40
C THR A 559 -30.31 -0.16 21.67
N ARG A 560 -30.30 -0.56 20.39
CA ARG A 560 -29.12 -0.54 19.51
C ARG A 560 -28.98 0.76 18.74
N PHE A 561 -27.97 1.56 19.09
CA PHE A 561 -27.61 2.80 18.40
C PHE A 561 -26.53 2.54 17.34
N VAL A 562 -26.71 3.10 16.15
CA VAL A 562 -25.73 3.06 15.06
C VAL A 562 -25.20 4.47 14.84
N CYS A 563 -23.94 4.70 15.19
CA CYS A 563 -23.32 6.01 15.21
C CYS A 563 -22.43 6.21 13.98
N ILE A 564 -22.69 7.27 13.22
CA ILE A 564 -21.91 7.75 12.08
C ILE A 564 -21.76 9.28 12.13
N SER A 565 -20.82 9.85 11.37
CA SER A 565 -20.58 11.29 11.25
C SER A 565 -19.61 11.54 10.09
N ASP A 566 -19.51 12.79 9.61
CA ASP A 566 -18.51 13.22 8.63
C ASP A 566 -18.59 12.41 7.32
N THR A 567 -19.82 12.30 6.80
CA THR A 567 -20.09 11.54 5.58
C THR A 567 -19.74 12.33 4.33
N HIS A 568 -19.74 13.67 4.38
CA HIS A 568 -19.31 14.57 3.29
C HIS A 568 -19.86 14.17 1.92
N SER A 569 -21.18 13.95 1.82
CA SER A 569 -21.86 13.54 0.58
C SER A 569 -21.49 12.15 0.04
N ARG A 570 -20.84 11.30 0.85
CA ARG A 570 -20.48 9.92 0.50
C ARG A 570 -21.40 8.93 1.19
N THR A 571 -21.57 7.78 0.57
CA THR A 571 -22.37 6.67 1.11
C THR A 571 -21.47 5.61 1.73
N TYR A 572 -21.87 5.10 2.88
CA TYR A 572 -21.14 4.07 3.64
C TYR A 572 -21.99 2.83 3.88
N ARG A 573 -21.36 1.74 4.28
CA ARG A 573 -22.09 0.59 4.81
C ARG A 573 -22.54 0.93 6.24
N VAL A 574 -23.85 0.91 6.46
CA VAL A 574 -24.44 1.12 7.78
C VAL A 574 -25.22 -0.14 8.15
N PRO A 575 -24.89 -0.80 9.27
CA PRO A 575 -25.62 -1.98 9.73
C PRO A 575 -27.02 -1.60 10.22
N SER A 576 -27.95 -2.55 10.23
CA SER A 576 -29.27 -2.34 10.85
C SER A 576 -29.16 -2.12 12.37
N GLY A 577 -30.01 -1.27 12.90
CA GLY A 577 -30.16 -1.01 14.33
C GLY A 577 -31.49 -0.30 14.63
N ASP A 578 -31.73 -0.01 15.90
CA ASP A 578 -32.98 0.63 16.34
C ASP A 578 -32.99 2.13 16.03
N VAL A 579 -31.83 2.78 16.20
CA VAL A 579 -31.68 4.23 16.09
C VAL A 579 -30.38 4.56 15.39
N LEU A 580 -30.43 5.38 14.34
CA LEU A 580 -29.24 5.91 13.67
C LEU A 580 -28.94 7.32 14.18
N LEU A 581 -27.69 7.58 14.57
CA LEU A 581 -27.21 8.88 15.03
C LEU A 581 -26.14 9.42 14.06
N HIS A 582 -26.33 10.62 13.52
CA HIS A 582 -25.36 11.30 12.63
C HIS A 582 -24.77 12.56 13.29
N GLY A 583 -23.46 12.55 13.54
CA GLY A 583 -22.71 13.60 14.26
C GLY A 583 -22.30 14.86 13.47
N GLY A 584 -22.95 15.16 12.34
CA GLY A 584 -22.64 16.34 11.51
C GLY A 584 -21.75 16.09 10.31
N ASP A 585 -21.52 17.15 9.52
CA ASP A 585 -20.83 17.14 8.22
C ASP A 585 -21.49 16.20 7.20
N LEU A 586 -22.77 16.50 6.93
CA LEU A 586 -23.60 15.79 5.95
C LEU A 586 -23.16 16.08 4.51
N SER A 587 -22.66 17.29 4.25
CA SER A 587 -22.20 17.77 2.95
C SER A 587 -20.67 17.99 2.92
N SER A 588 -20.10 18.03 1.72
CA SER A 588 -18.65 18.21 1.53
C SER A 588 -18.25 19.68 1.43
N MET A 589 -19.02 20.48 0.69
CA MET A 589 -18.74 21.89 0.39
C MET A 589 -19.92 22.79 0.76
N GLY A 590 -20.93 22.27 1.47
CA GLY A 590 -22.06 23.05 1.93
C GLY A 590 -23.15 23.34 0.91
N GLU A 591 -23.14 22.72 -0.27
CA GLU A 591 -24.19 22.86 -1.28
C GLU A 591 -25.46 22.06 -0.92
N SER A 592 -26.64 22.56 -1.32
CA SER A 592 -27.92 21.90 -1.04
C SER A 592 -28.08 20.54 -1.71
N LEU A 593 -27.58 20.36 -2.95
CA LEU A 593 -27.64 19.09 -3.67
C LEU A 593 -26.79 18.00 -3.01
N GLN A 594 -25.65 18.39 -2.46
CA GLN A 594 -24.76 17.53 -1.68
C GLN A 594 -25.47 17.04 -0.41
N LEU A 595 -26.12 17.95 0.31
CA LEU A 595 -26.93 17.60 1.48
C LEU A 595 -28.08 16.64 1.10
N VAL A 596 -28.80 16.93 0.01
CA VAL A 596 -29.91 16.07 -0.48
C VAL A 596 -29.40 14.65 -0.75
N THR A 597 -28.21 14.49 -1.34
CA THR A 597 -27.61 13.18 -1.62
C THR A 597 -27.44 12.35 -0.35
N THR A 598 -26.88 12.93 0.70
CA THR A 598 -26.72 12.26 2.01
C THR A 598 -28.07 11.93 2.64
N ILE A 599 -29.05 12.84 2.53
CA ILE A 599 -30.38 12.65 3.11
C ILE A 599 -31.17 11.55 2.39
N GLU A 600 -31.12 11.47 1.06
CA GLU A 600 -31.73 10.36 0.30
C GLU A 600 -31.08 9.03 0.64
N TRP A 601 -29.76 9.01 0.82
CA TRP A 601 -29.06 7.83 1.30
C TRP A 601 -29.50 7.43 2.73
N LEU A 602 -29.61 8.38 3.66
CA LEU A 602 -30.08 8.09 5.02
C LEU A 602 -31.53 7.58 5.06
N LYS A 603 -32.39 8.04 4.14
CA LYS A 603 -33.77 7.55 3.99
C LYS A 603 -33.82 6.09 3.53
N SER A 604 -32.83 5.64 2.78
CA SER A 604 -32.80 4.26 2.26
C SER A 604 -32.65 3.21 3.37
N PHE A 605 -32.23 3.61 4.57
CA PHE A 605 -32.08 2.71 5.70
C PHE A 605 -33.40 2.43 6.43
N ASP A 606 -33.54 1.19 6.87
CA ASP A 606 -34.68 0.60 7.60
C ASP A 606 -34.83 1.08 9.05
N HIS A 607 -33.93 1.92 9.55
CA HIS A 607 -33.92 2.36 10.93
C HIS A 607 -35.18 3.21 11.21
N PRO A 608 -36.01 2.86 12.21
CA PRO A 608 -37.26 3.59 12.46
C PRO A 608 -37.04 5.05 12.88
N VAL A 609 -35.94 5.32 13.58
CA VAL A 609 -35.56 6.66 14.04
C VAL A 609 -34.14 6.98 13.57
N LYS A 610 -33.97 8.11 12.87
CA LYS A 610 -32.67 8.69 12.52
C LYS A 610 -32.58 10.09 13.12
N ILE A 611 -31.52 10.40 13.85
CA ILE A 611 -31.30 11.71 14.46
C ILE A 611 -30.00 12.28 13.92
N VAL A 612 -30.05 13.47 13.36
CA VAL A 612 -28.89 14.10 12.69
C VAL A 612 -28.71 15.52 13.19
N VAL A 613 -27.45 15.93 13.35
CA VAL A 613 -27.05 17.33 13.51
C VAL A 613 -26.28 17.78 12.27
N ALA A 614 -26.15 19.08 12.05
CA ALA A 614 -25.25 19.66 11.06
C ALA A 614 -23.80 19.71 11.59
N GLY A 615 -22.84 19.96 10.70
CA GLY A 615 -21.45 20.26 11.05
C GLY A 615 -20.92 21.51 10.34
N ASN A 616 -19.61 21.75 10.42
CA ASN A 616 -19.00 22.96 9.87
C ASN A 616 -18.98 22.99 8.34
N HIS A 617 -19.15 21.85 7.67
CA HIS A 617 -19.28 21.79 6.21
C HIS A 617 -20.71 22.07 5.72
N ASP A 618 -21.72 22.06 6.59
CA ASP A 618 -23.13 22.16 6.21
C ASP A 618 -23.62 23.62 6.05
N MET A 619 -22.91 24.39 5.21
CA MET A 619 -23.16 25.82 5.00
C MET A 619 -24.57 26.15 4.50
N CYS A 620 -25.18 25.30 3.68
CA CYS A 620 -26.57 25.43 3.24
C CYS A 620 -27.60 25.34 4.38
N LEU A 621 -27.17 25.06 5.62
CA LEU A 621 -28.01 25.06 6.79
C LEU A 621 -27.75 26.23 7.74
N ASP A 622 -26.66 27.00 7.61
CA ASP A 622 -26.36 28.12 8.52
C ASP A 622 -26.71 29.49 7.94
N ARG A 623 -27.64 30.18 8.60
CA ARG A 623 -28.08 31.54 8.24
C ARG A 623 -26.96 32.57 8.30
N LYS A 624 -26.07 32.48 9.30
CA LYS A 624 -25.04 33.50 9.54
C LYS A 624 -23.90 33.43 8.53
N TRP A 625 -23.50 32.22 8.13
CA TRP A 625 -22.34 32.01 7.27
C TRP A 625 -22.65 32.04 5.77
N GLY A 626 -23.89 31.77 5.39
CA GLY A 626 -24.34 31.90 4.00
C GLY A 626 -24.22 33.31 3.43
N GLU A 627 -24.48 34.33 4.27
CA GLU A 627 -24.48 35.75 3.87
C GLU A 627 -23.09 36.37 3.73
N TYR A 628 -22.05 35.82 4.38
CA TYR A 628 -20.74 36.50 4.51
C TYR A 628 -19.50 35.69 4.04
N GLY A 629 -19.60 34.37 3.85
CA GLY A 629 -18.42 33.53 3.54
C GLY A 629 -18.24 33.13 2.08
N TRP A 630 -19.34 32.82 1.37
CA TRP A 630 -19.29 32.22 0.02
C TRP A 630 -20.41 32.67 -0.94
N GLY A 631 -21.30 33.58 -0.52
CA GLY A 631 -22.34 34.17 -1.37
C GLY A 631 -23.53 33.27 -1.68
N PHE A 632 -23.93 32.39 -0.76
CA PHE A 632 -25.13 31.57 -0.95
C PHE A 632 -26.40 32.42 -0.79
N ASP A 633 -27.37 32.23 -1.69
CA ASP A 633 -28.65 32.93 -1.63
C ASP A 633 -29.40 32.55 -0.34
N PRO A 634 -29.76 33.52 0.53
CA PRO A 634 -30.53 33.26 1.76
C PRO A 634 -31.82 32.47 1.53
N ASN A 635 -32.48 32.64 0.38
CA ASN A 635 -33.68 31.88 0.03
C ASN A 635 -33.37 30.39 -0.14
N VAL A 636 -32.21 30.05 -0.71
CA VAL A 636 -31.77 28.66 -0.89
C VAL A 636 -31.48 28.02 0.47
N ILE A 637 -30.93 28.78 1.42
CA ILE A 637 -30.69 28.30 2.78
C ILE A 637 -32.00 28.02 3.50
N GLU A 638 -32.98 28.93 3.44
CA GLU A 638 -34.29 28.69 4.06
C GLU A 638 -35.04 27.51 3.40
N GLN A 639 -34.95 27.37 2.08
CA GLN A 639 -35.50 26.21 1.36
C GLN A 639 -34.83 24.90 1.80
N THR A 640 -33.51 24.90 1.97
CA THR A 640 -32.75 23.72 2.39
C THR A 640 -33.05 23.35 3.84
N ARG A 641 -33.16 24.35 4.73
CA ARG A 641 -33.59 24.16 6.13
C ARG A 641 -35.02 23.61 6.21
N ALA A 642 -35.95 24.18 5.43
CA ALA A 642 -37.32 23.68 5.34
C ALA A 642 -37.37 22.25 4.80
N TYR A 643 -36.55 21.94 3.78
CA TYR A 643 -36.38 20.58 3.27
C TYR A 643 -35.92 19.63 4.38
N MET A 644 -34.86 19.95 5.13
CA MET A 644 -34.37 19.13 6.23
C MET A 644 -35.43 18.85 7.30
N ARG A 645 -36.12 19.90 7.75
CA ARG A 645 -37.19 19.77 8.76
C ARG A 645 -38.37 18.95 8.25
N SER A 646 -38.66 19.00 6.95
CA SER A 646 -39.75 18.21 6.37
C SER A 646 -39.49 16.68 6.38
N GLN A 647 -38.23 16.23 6.56
CA GLN A 647 -37.88 14.82 6.51
C GLN A 647 -38.31 14.01 7.73
N LEU A 648 -38.89 14.66 8.74
CA LEU A 648 -39.51 14.01 9.90
C LEU A 648 -40.51 12.91 9.50
N ARG A 649 -41.22 13.10 8.37
CA ARG A 649 -42.15 12.11 7.80
C ARG A 649 -41.52 10.75 7.45
N PHE A 650 -40.20 10.68 7.35
CA PHE A 650 -39.42 9.47 7.10
C PHE A 650 -38.66 8.98 8.35
N GLY A 651 -39.02 9.49 9.54
CA GLY A 651 -38.34 9.19 10.80
C GLY A 651 -36.96 9.86 10.95
N LEU A 652 -36.66 10.89 10.14
CA LEU A 652 -35.40 11.63 10.19
C LEU A 652 -35.59 12.96 10.92
N HIS A 653 -34.98 13.08 12.10
CA HIS A 653 -35.03 14.23 12.98
C HIS A 653 -33.75 15.05 12.86
N TYR A 654 -33.86 16.28 12.36
CA TYR A 654 -32.77 17.25 12.36
C TYR A 654 -32.81 18.09 13.64
N LEU A 655 -31.71 18.12 14.40
CA LEU A 655 -31.59 18.89 15.64
C LEU A 655 -30.58 20.03 15.52
N GLU A 656 -30.98 21.23 15.93
CA GLU A 656 -30.15 22.43 15.93
C GLU A 656 -30.27 23.18 17.26
N HIS A 657 -29.42 22.82 18.23
CA HIS A 657 -29.42 23.35 19.60
C HIS A 657 -30.76 23.14 20.31
N GLU A 658 -31.32 21.93 20.20
CA GLU A 658 -32.64 21.63 20.73
C GLU A 658 -32.73 20.19 21.28
N PRO A 659 -33.63 19.95 22.25
CA PRO A 659 -33.92 18.63 22.77
C PRO A 659 -34.92 17.86 21.89
N LEU A 660 -34.86 16.54 21.95
CA LEU A 660 -35.83 15.61 21.36
C LEU A 660 -36.09 14.45 22.33
N HIS A 661 -37.35 14.15 22.58
CA HIS A 661 -37.76 12.91 23.22
C HIS A 661 -38.35 11.98 22.17
N PHE A 662 -37.78 10.80 22.00
CA PHE A 662 -38.26 9.83 21.02
C PHE A 662 -38.46 8.46 21.67
N THR A 663 -39.41 7.68 21.16
CA THR A 663 -39.65 6.30 21.61
C THR A 663 -38.91 5.35 20.68
N ALA A 664 -37.93 4.61 21.21
CA ALA A 664 -37.24 3.56 20.46
C ALA A 664 -38.22 2.41 20.14
N PRO A 665 -37.94 1.58 19.11
CA PRO A 665 -38.73 0.38 18.79
C PRO A 665 -38.94 -0.58 19.98
N THR A 666 -38.05 -0.52 20.97
CA THR A 666 -38.11 -1.28 22.23
C THR A 666 -39.15 -0.75 23.23
N GLY A 667 -39.76 0.40 22.96
CA GLY A 667 -40.72 1.09 23.83
C GLY A 667 -40.09 2.07 24.83
N ARG A 668 -38.75 2.15 24.92
CA ARG A 668 -38.04 3.12 25.79
C ARG A 668 -38.07 4.51 25.18
N VAL A 669 -38.50 5.50 25.96
CA VAL A 669 -38.42 6.92 25.59
C VAL A 669 -37.05 7.48 25.95
N TRP A 670 -36.22 7.88 25.00
CA TRP A 670 -34.88 8.46 25.25
C TRP A 670 -34.90 9.98 25.15
N LYS A 671 -34.13 10.66 26.01
CA LYS A 671 -33.93 12.12 25.96
C LYS A 671 -32.62 12.49 25.25
N VAL A 672 -32.73 13.11 24.09
CA VAL A 672 -31.60 13.51 23.23
C VAL A 672 -31.47 15.01 23.20
N TYR A 673 -30.25 15.52 23.12
CA TYR A 673 -29.98 16.91 22.75
C TYR A 673 -28.98 16.96 21.59
N GLY A 674 -29.28 17.77 20.57
CA GLY A 674 -28.42 17.90 19.37
C GLY A 674 -27.88 19.32 19.19
N SER A 675 -26.61 19.47 18.86
CA SER A 675 -25.97 20.77 18.61
C SER A 675 -24.88 20.72 17.52
N PRO A 676 -25.01 21.48 16.42
CA PRO A 676 -23.98 21.52 15.36
C PRO A 676 -22.75 22.38 15.72
N GLY A 677 -22.77 23.05 16.87
CA GLY A 677 -21.76 24.03 17.26
C GLY A 677 -20.32 23.52 17.22
N ALA A 678 -19.41 24.32 16.67
CA ALA A 678 -17.98 24.03 16.60
C ALA A 678 -17.08 25.25 16.88
N PRO A 679 -15.86 25.07 17.39
CA PRO A 679 -14.90 26.16 17.51
C PRO A 679 -14.42 26.61 16.11
N LEU A 680 -14.24 27.91 15.92
CA LEU A 680 -13.68 28.46 14.69
C LEU A 680 -12.19 28.10 14.55
N TYR A 681 -11.88 27.13 13.69
CA TYR A 681 -10.50 26.80 13.28
C TYR A 681 -10.20 27.15 11.81
N ALA A 682 -11.23 27.12 10.98
CA ALA A 682 -11.23 27.48 9.57
C ALA A 682 -12.66 27.90 9.21
N GLN A 683 -12.85 28.66 8.13
CA GLN A 683 -14.16 29.13 7.71
C GLN A 683 -15.16 27.98 7.54
N GLY A 684 -16.32 28.06 8.20
CA GLY A 684 -17.34 27.01 8.19
C GLY A 684 -18.60 27.37 8.97
N ALA A 685 -19.65 26.58 8.77
CA ALA A 685 -20.96 26.76 9.38
C ALA A 685 -20.97 26.50 10.90
N PHE A 686 -21.91 27.10 11.61
CA PHE A 686 -22.19 26.83 13.04
C PHE A 686 -20.99 27.01 13.99
N GLN A 687 -20.02 27.84 13.60
CA GLN A 687 -18.84 28.07 14.41
C GLN A 687 -18.99 29.23 15.40
N TYR A 688 -18.45 29.05 16.61
CA TYR A 688 -18.30 30.09 17.63
C TYR A 688 -16.83 30.51 17.75
N GLU A 689 -16.60 31.79 18.04
CA GLU A 689 -15.28 32.40 18.05
C GLU A 689 -14.73 32.56 19.46
N SER A 690 -15.61 32.66 20.46
CA SER A 690 -15.22 32.94 21.85
C SER A 690 -15.69 31.89 22.84
N VAL A 691 -14.98 31.80 23.97
CA VAL A 691 -15.36 30.95 25.11
C VAL A 691 -16.74 31.35 25.65
N ALA A 692 -17.09 32.64 25.65
CA ALA A 692 -18.38 33.14 26.11
C ALA A 692 -19.53 32.66 25.21
N GLU A 693 -19.33 32.65 23.89
CA GLU A 693 -20.31 32.08 22.95
C GLU A 693 -20.49 30.58 23.17
N ALA A 694 -19.40 29.83 23.33
CA ALA A 694 -19.46 28.41 23.66
C ALA A 694 -20.23 28.14 24.97
N GLN A 695 -20.04 28.97 26.00
CA GLN A 695 -20.77 28.89 27.27
C GLN A 695 -22.26 29.19 27.09
N ALA A 696 -22.60 30.25 26.36
CA ALA A 696 -23.99 30.60 26.04
C ALA A 696 -24.69 29.52 25.21
N LEU A 697 -23.93 28.80 24.37
CA LEU A 697 -24.42 27.70 23.55
C LEU A 697 -24.69 26.44 24.40
N TYR A 698 -23.67 25.95 25.10
CA TYR A 698 -23.73 24.67 25.82
C TYR A 698 -24.48 24.75 27.16
N SER A 699 -24.68 25.95 27.73
CA SER A 699 -25.55 26.14 28.91
C SER A 699 -27.01 25.75 28.66
N ARG A 700 -27.44 25.74 27.39
CA ARG A 700 -28.81 25.35 26.98
C ARG A 700 -29.06 23.84 27.05
N ILE A 701 -28.02 23.01 27.16
CA ILE A 701 -28.17 21.55 27.24
C ILE A 701 -28.83 21.19 28.58
N PRO A 702 -30.03 20.57 28.59
CA PRO A 702 -30.70 20.14 29.80
C PRO A 702 -29.89 19.11 30.59
N ASN A 703 -29.91 19.18 31.92
CA ASN A 703 -29.13 18.28 32.78
C ASN A 703 -29.64 16.83 32.78
N ASP A 704 -30.86 16.60 32.32
CA ASP A 704 -31.50 15.29 32.16
C ASP A 704 -31.30 14.67 30.77
N THR A 705 -30.38 15.22 29.97
CA THR A 705 -29.99 14.67 28.67
C THR A 705 -29.33 13.30 28.85
N GLU A 706 -29.90 12.26 28.22
CA GLU A 706 -29.37 10.89 28.24
C GLU A 706 -28.43 10.61 27.05
N ILE A 707 -28.70 11.23 25.91
CA ILE A 707 -27.90 11.12 24.69
C ILE A 707 -27.56 12.52 24.18
N LEU A 708 -26.27 12.80 24.04
CA LEU A 708 -25.80 14.06 23.48
C LEU A 708 -25.25 13.83 22.08
N ILE A 709 -25.65 14.66 21.12
CA ILE A 709 -25.07 14.68 19.77
C ILE A 709 -24.48 16.06 19.54
N THR A 710 -23.17 16.16 19.40
CA THR A 710 -22.51 17.40 19.02
C THR A 710 -21.66 17.18 17.78
N HIS A 711 -21.44 18.21 16.97
CA HIS A 711 -20.47 18.04 15.89
C HIS A 711 -19.03 17.96 16.43
N THR A 712 -18.68 18.89 17.33
CA THR A 712 -17.34 18.96 17.93
C THR A 712 -17.16 18.00 19.11
N PRO A 713 -15.97 17.39 19.27
CA PRO A 713 -15.64 16.59 20.45
C PRO A 713 -15.41 17.43 21.72
N PRO A 714 -15.60 16.88 22.93
CA PRO A 714 -15.11 17.51 24.16
C PRO A 714 -13.58 17.48 24.21
N TYR A 715 -12.97 18.49 24.84
CA TYR A 715 -11.52 18.53 24.99
C TYR A 715 -10.99 17.28 25.71
N GLY A 716 -9.96 16.65 25.16
CA GLY A 716 -9.33 15.46 25.73
C GLY A 716 -10.09 14.15 25.52
N THR A 717 -11.22 14.16 24.80
CA THR A 717 -12.03 12.96 24.53
C THR A 717 -12.11 12.73 23.02
N LEU A 718 -11.30 11.80 22.50
CA LEU A 718 -11.26 11.45 21.08
C LEU A 718 -11.16 12.69 20.15
N ASP A 719 -10.28 13.63 20.51
CA ASP A 719 -10.17 14.96 19.89
C ASP A 719 -8.74 15.29 19.40
N THR A 720 -7.86 14.29 19.33
CA THR A 720 -6.47 14.45 18.91
C THR A 720 -6.36 14.54 17.39
N THR A 721 -5.90 15.70 16.90
CA THR A 721 -5.67 15.96 15.46
C THR A 721 -4.43 15.24 14.91
N LYS A 722 -4.23 15.24 13.58
CA LYS A 722 -2.99 14.73 12.92
C LYS A 722 -1.69 15.29 13.52
N ARG A 723 -1.74 16.50 14.07
CA ARG A 723 -0.57 17.21 14.65
C ARG A 723 -0.36 16.88 16.13
N GLY A 724 -1.10 15.92 16.70
CA GLY A 724 -1.01 15.53 18.10
C GLY A 724 -1.57 16.57 19.09
N LYS A 725 -2.32 17.56 18.60
CA LYS A 725 -2.98 18.58 19.43
C LYS A 725 -4.45 18.23 19.63
N ASN A 726 -4.96 18.49 20.81
CA ASN A 726 -6.38 18.38 21.16
C ASN A 726 -7.15 19.58 20.59
N ALA A 727 -8.15 19.31 19.76
CA ALA A 727 -9.01 20.30 19.13
C ALA A 727 -10.45 20.31 19.70
N GLY A 728 -10.71 19.53 20.74
CA GLY A 728 -12.01 19.51 21.39
C GLY A 728 -12.29 20.77 22.20
N CYS A 729 -13.57 20.99 22.50
CA CYS A 729 -14.00 22.16 23.25
C CYS A 729 -13.90 21.95 24.78
N GLN A 730 -13.17 22.83 25.47
CA GLN A 730 -13.05 22.79 26.93
C GLN A 730 -14.37 23.11 27.66
N VAL A 731 -15.17 24.02 27.10
CA VAL A 731 -16.50 24.35 27.66
C VAL A 731 -17.44 23.16 27.54
N LEU A 732 -17.40 22.45 26.41
CA LEU A 732 -18.18 21.23 26.20
C LEU A 732 -17.77 20.13 27.19
N LEU A 733 -16.45 19.94 27.42
CA LEU A 733 -15.96 19.01 28.45
C LEU A 733 -16.52 19.37 29.84
N SER A 734 -16.47 20.67 30.21
CA SER A 734 -17.02 21.13 31.50
C SER A 734 -18.51 20.82 31.61
N LYS A 735 -19.31 21.15 30.59
CA LYS A 735 -20.75 20.87 30.60
C LYS A 735 -21.02 19.37 30.61
N LEU A 736 -20.26 18.58 29.87
CA LEU A 736 -20.40 17.12 29.82
C LEU A 736 -20.13 16.48 31.19
N ASN A 737 -19.22 17.04 31.99
CA ASN A 737 -19.00 16.60 33.36
C ASN A 737 -20.22 16.84 34.27
N ASP A 738 -21.05 17.85 33.99
CA ASP A 738 -22.28 18.14 34.74
C ASP A 738 -23.45 17.22 34.33
N LEU A 739 -23.43 16.67 33.12
CA LEU A 739 -24.50 15.81 32.57
C LEU A 739 -24.46 14.38 33.13
N LYS A 740 -24.80 14.20 34.40
CA LYS A 740 -24.70 12.89 35.08
C LYS A 740 -25.57 11.79 34.47
N GLN A 741 -26.64 12.14 33.77
CA GLN A 741 -27.54 11.20 33.11
C GLN A 741 -27.13 10.85 31.68
N CYS A 742 -26.14 11.56 31.11
CA CYS A 742 -25.69 11.32 29.74
C CYS A 742 -24.89 10.02 29.66
N ARG A 743 -25.46 9.02 28.98
CA ARG A 743 -24.92 7.66 28.80
C ARG A 743 -24.22 7.50 27.46
N LEU A 744 -24.57 8.30 26.46
CA LEU A 744 -23.98 8.27 25.13
C LEU A 744 -23.74 9.68 24.61
N HIS A 745 -22.50 9.98 24.20
CA HIS A 745 -22.14 11.20 23.50
C HIS A 745 -21.57 10.85 22.13
N VAL A 746 -22.27 11.25 21.06
CA VAL A 746 -21.85 11.01 19.67
C VAL A 746 -21.39 12.33 19.05
N PHE A 747 -20.24 12.30 18.41
CA PHE A 747 -19.65 13.44 17.73
C PHE A 747 -18.75 13.04 16.57
N GLY A 748 -18.20 14.04 15.87
CA GLY A 748 -17.35 13.86 14.69
C GLY A 748 -16.22 14.88 14.63
N HIS A 749 -16.08 15.54 13.48
CA HIS A 749 -15.20 16.69 13.22
C HIS A 749 -13.70 16.38 13.19
N ILE A 750 -13.18 15.68 14.20
CA ILE A 750 -11.77 15.28 14.27
C ILE A 750 -11.64 13.87 13.76
N HIS A 751 -11.60 13.71 12.43
CA HIS A 751 -11.62 12.40 11.76
C HIS A 751 -10.51 11.47 12.24
N GLU A 752 -9.40 12.04 12.69
CA GLU A 752 -8.24 11.28 13.11
C GLU A 752 -8.41 10.49 14.40
N ALA A 753 -9.30 10.96 15.25
CA ALA A 753 -9.56 10.38 16.56
C ALA A 753 -10.85 9.55 16.56
N ALA A 754 -11.35 9.16 15.38
CA ALA A 754 -12.48 8.28 15.22
C ALA A 754 -12.32 6.99 16.04
N GLY A 755 -13.36 6.63 16.79
CA GLY A 755 -13.31 5.56 17.77
C GLY A 755 -14.35 5.72 18.87
N SER A 756 -14.18 4.95 19.94
CA SER A 756 -15.03 5.05 21.14
C SER A 756 -14.18 4.99 22.40
N CYS A 757 -14.63 5.65 23.46
CA CYS A 757 -14.06 5.57 24.79
C CYS A 757 -15.17 5.57 25.85
N VAL A 758 -14.81 5.17 27.07
CA VAL A 758 -15.75 5.09 28.18
C VAL A 758 -15.22 5.86 29.38
N ASP A 759 -16.02 6.79 29.89
CA ASP A 759 -15.68 7.64 31.03
C ASP A 759 -16.56 7.30 32.23
N LYS A 760 -15.97 7.27 33.44
CA LYS A 760 -16.73 7.10 34.69
C LYS A 760 -17.40 8.41 35.09
N VAL A 761 -18.71 8.39 35.25
CA VAL A 761 -19.46 9.60 35.60
C VAL A 761 -19.61 9.70 37.12
N GLY A 762 -18.78 10.53 37.76
CA GLY A 762 -19.05 11.03 39.12
C GLY A 762 -19.15 10.00 40.25
N GLY A 763 -18.30 8.98 40.27
CA GLY A 763 -18.24 8.02 41.39
C GLY A 763 -19.41 7.04 41.50
N MET A 764 -20.35 7.06 40.55
CA MET A 764 -21.45 6.09 40.43
C MET A 764 -21.07 4.94 39.48
N GLU A 765 -21.84 3.84 39.52
CA GLU A 765 -21.70 2.68 38.60
C GLU A 765 -22.04 2.99 37.13
N LEU A 766 -22.56 4.19 36.83
CA LEU A 766 -22.90 4.61 35.47
C LEU A 766 -21.66 5.12 34.71
N SER A 767 -21.36 4.44 33.60
CA SER A 767 -20.35 4.84 32.63
C SER A 767 -20.99 5.53 31.42
N ARG A 768 -20.30 6.52 30.85
CA ARG A 768 -20.69 7.19 29.61
C ARG A 768 -19.84 6.65 28.46
N VAL A 769 -20.49 6.30 27.35
CA VAL A 769 -19.83 5.96 26.09
C VAL A 769 -19.72 7.23 25.25
N SER A 770 -18.50 7.60 24.88
CA SER A 770 -18.21 8.71 23.97
C SER A 770 -17.75 8.14 22.64
N VAL A 771 -18.34 8.58 21.53
CA VAL A 771 -18.09 8.02 20.19
C VAL A 771 -17.75 9.15 19.22
N ASN A 772 -16.51 9.14 18.75
CA ASN A 772 -16.14 9.89 17.55
C ASN A 772 -16.48 9.02 16.34
N ALA A 773 -17.62 9.33 15.73
CA ALA A 773 -18.27 8.54 14.71
C ALA A 773 -17.83 8.91 13.27
N ALA A 774 -16.72 9.63 13.10
CA ALA A 774 -16.25 10.09 11.80
C ALA A 774 -15.90 8.91 10.86
N VAL A 775 -16.82 8.58 9.94
CA VAL A 775 -16.69 7.42 9.06
C VAL A 775 -15.71 7.66 7.90
N LEU A 776 -15.36 8.92 7.62
CA LEU A 776 -14.39 9.26 6.58
C LEU A 776 -13.04 8.53 6.77
N ARG A 777 -12.64 8.28 8.02
CA ARG A 777 -11.39 7.58 8.34
C ARG A 777 -11.58 6.08 8.59
N THR A 778 -12.63 5.67 9.29
CA THR A 778 -12.84 4.27 9.70
C THR A 778 -13.53 3.43 8.63
N GLY A 779 -14.28 4.05 7.72
CA GLY A 779 -15.08 3.39 6.69
C GLY A 779 -16.29 2.61 7.22
N SER A 780 -16.50 2.56 8.54
CA SER A 780 -17.50 1.72 9.19
C SER A 780 -18.15 2.44 10.38
N ALA A 781 -19.43 2.12 10.64
CA ALA A 781 -20.19 2.66 11.76
C ALA A 781 -19.76 2.04 13.10
N ILE A 782 -19.97 2.78 14.19
CA ILE A 782 -19.80 2.25 15.55
C ILE A 782 -21.18 1.96 16.12
N VAL A 783 -21.41 0.72 16.55
CA VAL A 783 -22.67 0.28 17.12
C VAL A 783 -22.56 0.25 18.64
N VAL A 784 -23.52 0.86 19.33
CA VAL A 784 -23.60 0.92 20.78
C VAL A 784 -24.94 0.39 21.24
N ASP A 785 -24.95 -0.71 21.96
CA ASP A 785 -26.14 -1.22 22.64
C ASP A 785 -26.19 -0.63 24.05
N LEU A 786 -27.27 0.07 24.39
CA LEU A 786 -27.52 0.55 25.75
C LEU A 786 -28.70 -0.19 26.35
N ARG A 787 -28.56 -0.64 27.59
CA ARG A 787 -29.67 -1.21 28.34
C ARG A 787 -30.75 -0.15 28.61
N ASN A 788 -32.02 -0.48 28.41
CA ASN A 788 -33.14 0.47 28.53
C ASN A 788 -33.29 1.08 29.93
#